data_AF-A0AAE4J6Y2-F1
#
_entry.id   AF-A0AAE4J6Y2-F1
#
_cell.length_a   1.000
_cell.length_b   1.000
_cell.length_c   1.000
_cell.angle_alpha   90.00
_cell.angle_beta   90.00
_cell.angle_gamma   90.00
#
_symmetry.space_group_name_H-M   'P 1'
#
loop_
_entity.id
_entity.type
_entity.pdbx_description
1 polymer ?
#
loop_
_entity_poly.entity_id
_entity_poly.type
_entity_poly.pdbx_seq_one_letter_code
_entity_poly.pdbx_strand_id
1 'polypeptide(L)'
;MRTKISVVLLLPVLVALLLAGGRVQAELARAGGLSAVRDQMPVVQGISELAGLVDDEMIHDGGAAQTAAVDEKAAVVRHDAAFSQLNPELSRSLEDQLGKLADLRQQTGSPAAKTAAYHDFGVSLSEVIGGIAEQAGNGDLDAAAASTESLVQLRTSLADQQALAGRPDGTSVAAAERAAAEEAVLTGQIRRALPAGAAAARFAAATSPGAGGAEAKRTMLGTILAEQVKTLSDAVGAQTNTARSDALRDAALVLASLLGALAIALAVARSVVAPIRRLHAAALDTAQRRLPGTIERIRDGEDVDWRATAPIPVDSEEEIGQLARAFDDMHRQAVRLAVGEQAEMRIQVSEMFMTLSRRSQSLVELQLSVIEDLEADEQDPQRLAELFQIDHIATRLRRNGENLQVLAGGKPVRRDVGPVATVELLRAATSEVKDYQRVSLGNAPRGSVQSEAAADVVHILAELLENAIRSSPPEEQVVLTADRGFDGGLLIEVVDVGLGMTREDLEAANARLAAGAAVSPETTRRMGLFVVSRLAASHGITVRLRPTTTRTASAGITASVHVPGVLILVDLPPRALPPTPAPAVNGSVNGTARHEPEPRWPAEEPPPVADPPTPIFDQMLSHWFAESTPATPGAWATPADQVRQAAEAAVGTLDDAEFTDSGLPARTPGAQLAPGSVTPRAPQQADPSFRDPAAVRNNLSRHYSGMRAARHRVAGEPEAERR
;
A
#
# COMPACT_ATOMS: atom_id res chain seq x y z
N MET A 1 -8.37 15.61 7.36
CA MET A 1 -8.94 14.25 7.48
C MET A 1 -9.21 13.81 8.91
N ARG A 2 -8.27 13.98 9.86
CA ARG A 2 -8.42 13.50 11.27
C ARG A 2 -9.73 13.97 11.92
N THR A 3 -10.06 15.26 11.85
CA THR A 3 -11.31 15.81 12.40
C THR A 3 -12.57 15.27 11.73
N LYS A 4 -12.59 15.08 10.41
CA LYS A 4 -13.75 14.53 9.69
C LYS A 4 -14.02 13.08 10.05
N ILE A 5 -12.98 12.25 10.14
CA ILE A 5 -13.09 10.84 10.54
C ILE A 5 -13.50 10.73 12.02
N SER A 6 -12.94 11.57 12.90
CA SER A 6 -13.33 11.61 14.31
C SER A 6 -14.81 11.97 14.49
N VAL A 7 -15.33 12.94 13.73
CA VAL A 7 -16.76 13.32 13.80
C VAL A 7 -17.68 12.18 13.34
N VAL A 8 -17.34 11.51 12.23
CA VAL A 8 -18.14 10.38 11.71
C VAL A 8 -18.14 9.20 12.68
N LEU A 9 -17.04 8.97 13.41
CA LEU A 9 -16.96 7.90 14.40
C LEU A 9 -17.58 8.27 15.76
N LEU A 10 -17.51 9.54 16.18
CA LEU A 10 -17.98 9.98 17.51
C LEU A 10 -19.49 10.25 17.55
N LEU A 11 -20.08 10.73 16.45
CA LEU A 11 -21.50 11.10 16.44
C LEU A 11 -22.43 9.92 16.80
N PRO A 12 -22.28 8.72 16.20
CA PRO A 12 -23.14 7.58 16.54
C PRO A 12 -22.96 7.14 18.00
N VAL A 13 -21.73 7.19 18.52
CA VAL A 13 -21.41 6.84 19.91
C VAL A 13 -22.08 7.83 20.88
N LEU A 14 -22.08 9.12 20.54
CA LEU A 14 -22.70 10.15 21.37
C LEU A 14 -24.22 10.04 21.38
N VAL A 15 -24.84 9.75 20.22
CA VAL A 15 -26.28 9.49 20.14
C VAL A 15 -26.65 8.23 20.93
N ALA A 16 -25.86 7.16 20.79
CA ALA A 16 -26.07 5.93 21.56
C ALA A 16 -25.94 6.18 23.08
N LEU A 17 -24.96 6.96 23.51
CA LEU A 17 -24.79 7.38 24.92
C LEU A 17 -26.02 8.12 25.46
N LEU A 18 -26.55 9.05 24.71
CA LEU A 18 -27.72 9.84 25.14
C LEU A 18 -28.98 8.97 25.27
N LEU A 19 -29.26 8.14 24.27
CA LEU A 19 -30.42 7.24 24.29
C LEU A 19 -30.29 6.18 25.40
N ALA A 20 -29.10 5.61 25.54
CA ALA A 20 -28.79 4.65 26.58
C ALA A 20 -28.90 5.25 27.99
N GLY A 21 -28.33 6.44 28.19
CA GLY A 21 -28.40 7.16 29.47
C GLY A 21 -29.84 7.45 29.86
N GLY A 22 -30.66 7.92 28.92
CA GLY A 22 -32.09 8.15 29.16
C GLY A 22 -32.84 6.89 29.58
N ARG A 23 -32.56 5.75 28.93
CA ARG A 23 -33.20 4.47 29.27
C ARG A 23 -32.79 3.96 30.65
N VAL A 24 -31.49 3.96 30.97
CA VAL A 24 -31.01 3.53 32.30
C VAL A 24 -31.55 4.42 33.40
N GLN A 25 -31.64 5.74 33.16
CA GLN A 25 -32.21 6.68 34.13
C GLN A 25 -33.72 6.42 34.38
N ALA A 26 -34.48 6.08 33.33
CA ALA A 26 -35.89 5.72 33.46
C ALA A 26 -36.09 4.43 34.29
N GLU A 27 -35.28 3.39 34.04
CA GLU A 27 -35.34 2.14 34.81
C GLU A 27 -34.90 2.32 36.27
N LEU A 28 -33.88 3.14 36.53
CA LEU A 28 -33.47 3.48 37.89
C LEU A 28 -34.54 4.27 38.65
N ALA A 29 -35.22 5.21 38.00
CA ALA A 29 -36.33 5.94 38.59
C ALA A 29 -37.50 5.00 38.94
N ARG A 30 -37.81 4.06 38.05
CA ARG A 30 -38.85 3.04 38.27
C ARG A 30 -38.51 2.11 39.43
N ALA A 31 -37.27 1.61 39.50
CA ALA A 31 -36.79 0.80 40.60
C ALA A 31 -36.82 1.56 41.94
N GLY A 32 -36.51 2.86 41.91
CA GLY A 32 -36.61 3.75 43.07
C GLY A 32 -38.03 3.89 43.61
N GLY A 33 -39.00 4.16 42.72
CA GLY A 33 -40.42 4.24 43.09
C GLY A 33 -40.95 2.95 43.71
N LEU A 34 -40.66 1.80 43.09
CA LEU A 34 -41.05 0.49 43.62
C LEU A 34 -40.39 0.17 44.96
N SER A 35 -39.12 0.57 45.16
CA SER A 35 -38.43 0.41 46.45
C SER A 35 -39.08 1.26 47.54
N ALA A 36 -39.51 2.48 47.23
CA ALA A 36 -40.21 3.33 48.19
C ALA A 36 -41.54 2.70 48.63
N VAL A 37 -42.34 2.19 47.67
CA VAL A 37 -43.58 1.48 47.99
C VAL A 37 -43.32 0.20 48.80
N ARG A 38 -42.24 -0.54 48.49
CA ARG A 38 -41.83 -1.72 49.27
C ARG A 38 -41.58 -1.38 50.73
N ASP A 39 -40.89 -0.28 51.00
CA ASP A 39 -40.55 0.18 52.35
C ASP A 39 -41.79 0.69 53.11
N GLN A 40 -42.87 1.06 52.39
CA GLN A 40 -44.16 1.47 52.93
C GLN A 40 -45.14 0.30 53.17
N MET A 41 -44.82 -0.92 52.73
CA MET A 41 -45.69 -2.10 52.93
C MET A 41 -46.03 -2.42 54.40
N PRO A 42 -45.14 -2.23 55.39
CA PRO A 42 -45.49 -2.38 56.80
C PRO A 42 -46.63 -1.46 57.24
N VAL A 43 -46.72 -0.25 56.68
CA VAL A 43 -47.81 0.70 56.96
C VAL A 43 -49.13 0.16 56.43
N VAL A 44 -49.16 -0.35 55.19
CA VAL A 44 -50.38 -0.96 54.60
C VAL A 44 -50.85 -2.16 55.44
N GLN A 45 -49.93 -3.02 55.86
CA GLN A 45 -50.25 -4.13 56.74
C GLN A 45 -50.78 -3.65 58.09
N GLY A 46 -50.11 -2.66 58.68
CA GLY A 46 -50.50 -2.06 59.94
C GLY A 46 -51.88 -1.41 59.88
N ILE A 47 -52.20 -0.70 58.80
CA ILE A 47 -53.51 -0.09 58.55
C ILE A 47 -54.61 -1.15 58.43
N SER A 48 -54.36 -2.21 57.66
CA SER A 48 -55.32 -3.31 57.45
C SER A 48 -55.68 -4.02 58.77
N GLU A 49 -54.67 -4.26 59.61
CA GLU A 49 -54.82 -4.85 60.95
C GLU A 49 -55.49 -3.87 61.92
N LEU A 50 -55.10 -2.58 61.89
CA LEU A 50 -55.71 -1.53 62.71
C LEU A 50 -57.20 -1.37 62.42
N ALA A 51 -57.58 -1.32 61.14
CA ALA A 51 -58.98 -1.29 60.74
C ALA A 51 -59.78 -2.46 61.33
N GLY A 52 -59.14 -3.64 61.50
CA GLY A 52 -59.81 -4.82 62.04
C GLY A 52 -60.03 -4.74 63.53
N LEU A 53 -59.07 -4.17 64.25
CA LEU A 53 -59.19 -3.88 65.67
C LEU A 53 -60.22 -2.77 65.94
N VAL A 54 -60.32 -1.80 65.03
CA VAL A 54 -61.34 -0.72 65.09
C VAL A 54 -62.74 -1.28 64.84
N ASP A 55 -62.88 -2.20 63.87
CA ASP A 55 -64.12 -2.97 63.67
C ASP A 55 -64.51 -3.73 64.97
N ASP A 56 -63.53 -4.36 65.63
CA ASP A 56 -63.74 -5.09 66.90
C ASP A 56 -64.11 -4.15 68.07
N GLU A 57 -63.47 -2.99 68.17
CA GLU A 57 -63.77 -1.96 69.16
C GLU A 57 -65.20 -1.44 69.01
N MET A 58 -65.64 -1.20 67.77
CA MET A 58 -67.00 -0.79 67.45
C MET A 58 -68.05 -1.82 67.86
N ILE A 59 -67.82 -3.11 67.55
CA ILE A 59 -68.77 -4.20 67.87
C ILE A 59 -68.98 -4.33 69.39
N HIS A 60 -67.94 -4.09 70.18
CA HIS A 60 -67.95 -4.24 71.65
C HIS A 60 -68.21 -2.92 72.39
N ASP A 61 -68.61 -1.86 71.69
CA ASP A 61 -68.90 -0.51 72.24
C ASP A 61 -67.76 0.05 73.11
N GLY A 62 -66.51 -0.10 72.66
CA GLY A 62 -65.34 0.53 73.31
C GLY A 62 -64.88 -0.12 74.61
N GLY A 63 -64.90 -1.46 74.68
CA GLY A 63 -64.34 -2.17 75.83
C GLY A 63 -62.86 -1.84 76.07
N ALA A 64 -62.46 -1.70 77.34
CA ALA A 64 -61.11 -1.23 77.69
C ALA A 64 -59.96 -2.07 77.08
N ALA A 65 -60.18 -3.37 76.87
CA ALA A 65 -59.21 -4.24 76.22
C ALA A 65 -59.08 -3.96 74.72
N GLN A 66 -60.20 -3.75 74.03
CA GLN A 66 -60.25 -3.42 72.60
C GLN A 66 -59.64 -2.04 72.34
N THR A 67 -60.01 -1.04 73.14
CA THR A 67 -59.43 0.31 73.10
C THR A 67 -57.91 0.29 73.27
N ALA A 68 -57.39 -0.48 74.23
CA ALA A 68 -55.95 -0.63 74.44
C ALA A 68 -55.25 -1.28 73.22
N ALA A 69 -55.87 -2.29 72.60
CA ALA A 69 -55.31 -2.94 71.41
C ALA A 69 -55.29 -2.00 70.19
N VAL A 70 -56.33 -1.19 69.99
CA VAL A 70 -56.38 -0.18 68.93
C VAL A 70 -55.31 0.89 69.16
N ASP A 71 -55.13 1.37 70.40
CA ASP A 71 -54.11 2.39 70.72
C ASP A 71 -52.69 1.87 70.51
N GLU A 72 -52.42 0.64 70.94
CA GLU A 72 -51.13 -0.03 70.72
C GLU A 72 -50.85 -0.16 69.22
N LYS A 73 -51.83 -0.64 68.44
CA LYS A 73 -51.63 -0.82 67.00
C LYS A 73 -51.52 0.52 66.26
N ALA A 74 -52.28 1.54 66.65
CA ALA A 74 -52.16 2.89 66.12
C ALA A 74 -50.76 3.48 66.37
N ALA A 75 -50.17 3.23 67.55
CA ALA A 75 -48.79 3.64 67.83
C ALA A 75 -47.77 2.93 66.92
N VAL A 76 -47.96 1.63 66.65
CA VAL A 76 -47.13 0.87 65.69
C VAL A 76 -47.26 1.46 64.28
N VAL A 77 -48.49 1.75 63.83
CA VAL A 77 -48.72 2.36 62.50
C VAL A 77 -48.04 3.73 62.39
N ARG A 78 -48.13 4.59 63.42
CA ARG A 78 -47.40 5.88 63.43
C ARG A 78 -45.89 5.70 63.36
N HIS A 79 -45.36 4.73 64.10
CA HIS A 79 -43.94 4.40 64.07
C HIS A 79 -43.51 3.97 62.66
N ASP A 80 -44.21 3.02 62.05
CA ASP A 80 -43.87 2.51 60.72
C ASP A 80 -44.04 3.58 59.63
N ALA A 81 -45.04 4.45 59.77
CA ALA A 81 -45.25 5.62 58.91
C ALA A 81 -44.10 6.63 58.97
N ALA A 82 -43.56 6.87 60.17
CA ALA A 82 -42.41 7.76 60.36
C ALA A 82 -41.12 7.21 59.75
N PHE A 83 -40.94 5.88 59.76
CA PHE A 83 -39.76 5.22 59.18
C PHE A 83 -39.83 5.03 57.65
N SER A 84 -41.03 4.82 57.10
CA SER A 84 -41.22 4.48 55.68
C SER A 84 -41.23 5.67 54.72
N GLN A 85 -41.05 6.90 55.22
CA GLN A 85 -41.02 8.13 54.41
C GLN A 85 -42.22 8.25 53.45
N LEU A 86 -43.43 8.11 53.99
CA LEU A 86 -44.66 8.31 53.23
C LEU A 86 -44.66 9.68 52.53
N ASN A 87 -45.37 9.78 51.41
CA ASN A 87 -45.69 11.07 50.80
C ASN A 87 -46.22 12.03 51.87
N PRO A 88 -45.75 13.29 51.94
CA PRO A 88 -46.19 14.26 52.94
C PRO A 88 -47.71 14.42 53.05
N GLU A 89 -48.45 14.26 51.95
CA GLU A 89 -49.92 14.31 51.95
C GLU A 89 -50.54 13.09 52.63
N LEU A 90 -50.06 11.88 52.30
CA LEU A 90 -50.52 10.63 52.92
C LEU A 90 -50.11 10.55 54.39
N SER A 91 -48.90 10.98 54.73
CA SER A 91 -48.42 11.06 56.10
C SER A 91 -49.32 11.98 56.93
N ARG A 92 -49.65 13.18 56.42
CA ARG A 92 -50.60 14.09 57.09
C ARG A 92 -51.99 13.51 57.20
N SER A 93 -52.50 12.87 56.14
CA SER A 93 -53.82 12.23 56.15
C SER A 93 -53.88 11.13 57.22
N LEU A 94 -52.89 10.24 57.24
CA LEU A 94 -52.80 9.17 58.24
C LEU A 94 -52.70 9.72 59.66
N GLU A 95 -51.86 10.73 59.90
CA GLU A 95 -51.72 11.36 61.22
C GLU A 95 -53.02 12.02 61.67
N ASP A 96 -53.72 12.73 60.77
CA ASP A 96 -55.02 13.37 61.03
C ASP A 96 -56.09 12.33 61.38
N GLN A 97 -56.17 11.22 60.66
CA GLN A 97 -57.09 10.13 60.99
C GLN A 97 -56.73 9.53 62.35
N LEU A 98 -55.48 9.13 62.57
CA LEU A 98 -55.05 8.54 63.84
C LEU A 98 -55.19 9.47 65.05
N GLY A 99 -55.23 10.79 64.83
CA GLY A 99 -55.55 11.80 65.85
C GLY A 99 -57.03 11.81 66.26
N LYS A 100 -57.93 11.52 65.31
CA LYS A 100 -59.40 11.50 65.55
C LYS A 100 -59.89 10.30 66.35
N LEU A 101 -59.05 9.28 66.61
CA LEU A 101 -59.43 8.08 67.38
C LEU A 101 -59.98 8.43 68.78
N ALA A 102 -59.40 9.43 69.44
CA ALA A 102 -59.88 9.87 70.76
C ALA A 102 -61.25 10.56 70.68
N ASP A 103 -61.44 11.41 69.66
CA ASP A 103 -62.69 12.14 69.42
C ASP A 103 -63.82 11.18 69.00
N LEU A 104 -63.48 10.16 68.21
CA LEU A 104 -64.38 9.08 67.79
C LEU A 104 -65.00 8.36 68.99
N ARG A 105 -64.21 8.08 70.02
CA ARG A 105 -64.66 7.40 71.25
C ARG A 105 -65.52 8.31 72.15
N GLN A 106 -65.27 9.61 72.12
CA GLN A 106 -66.03 10.60 72.90
C GLN A 106 -67.36 10.99 72.25
N GLN A 107 -67.61 10.54 71.01
CA GLN A 107 -68.79 10.90 70.26
C GLN A 107 -70.05 10.40 70.95
N THR A 108 -70.89 11.34 71.38
CA THR A 108 -72.19 11.07 72.00
C THR A 108 -73.28 11.04 70.94
N GLY A 109 -74.10 10.00 70.90
CA GLY A 109 -75.16 9.89 69.90
C GLY A 109 -75.90 8.56 69.95
N SER A 110 -76.78 8.34 68.97
CA SER A 110 -77.40 7.03 68.76
C SER A 110 -76.34 6.00 68.37
N PRO A 111 -76.58 4.69 68.61
CA PRO A 111 -75.65 3.66 68.19
C PRO A 111 -75.35 3.72 66.68
N ALA A 112 -76.36 4.02 65.86
CA ALA A 112 -76.19 4.25 64.42
C ALA A 112 -75.22 5.40 64.09
N ALA A 113 -75.24 6.51 64.84
CA ALA A 113 -74.33 7.63 64.61
C ALA A 113 -72.89 7.29 64.99
N LYS A 114 -72.70 6.54 66.08
CA LYS A 114 -71.38 6.04 66.47
C LYS A 114 -70.84 5.07 65.41
N THR A 115 -71.62 4.07 65.02
CA THR A 115 -71.23 3.11 63.96
C THR A 115 -70.85 3.82 62.67
N ALA A 116 -71.61 4.82 62.24
CA ALA A 116 -71.27 5.61 61.05
C ALA A 116 -69.92 6.31 61.15
N ALA A 117 -69.54 6.85 62.32
CA ALA A 117 -68.24 7.49 62.48
C ALA A 117 -67.08 6.49 62.49
N TYR A 118 -67.28 5.29 63.06
CA TYR A 118 -66.29 4.21 62.99
C TYR A 118 -66.14 3.71 61.54
N HIS A 119 -67.25 3.60 60.81
CA HIS A 119 -67.26 3.29 59.39
C HIS A 119 -66.47 4.32 58.57
N ASP A 120 -66.79 5.61 58.71
CA ASP A 120 -66.11 6.71 58.00
C ASP A 120 -64.59 6.73 58.29
N PHE A 121 -64.20 6.44 59.53
CA PHE A 121 -62.80 6.29 59.92
C PHE A 121 -62.14 5.10 59.20
N GLY A 122 -62.79 3.94 59.17
CA GLY A 122 -62.30 2.73 58.50
C GLY A 122 -62.10 2.95 56.99
N VAL A 123 -63.07 3.60 56.34
CA VAL A 123 -62.99 3.97 54.92
C VAL A 123 -61.82 4.94 54.69
N SER A 124 -61.73 6.02 55.46
CA SER A 124 -60.65 7.02 55.33
C SER A 124 -59.25 6.40 55.54
N LEU A 125 -59.14 5.44 56.46
CA LEU A 125 -57.87 4.75 56.71
C LEU A 125 -57.50 3.83 55.53
N SER A 126 -58.49 3.22 54.87
CA SER A 126 -58.29 2.35 53.71
C SER A 126 -57.79 3.10 52.48
N GLU A 127 -58.17 4.37 52.28
CA GLU A 127 -57.71 5.21 51.16
C GLU A 127 -56.19 5.41 51.13
N VAL A 128 -55.54 5.38 52.30
CA VAL A 128 -54.07 5.46 52.41
C VAL A 128 -53.38 4.28 51.73
N ILE A 129 -54.03 3.10 51.70
CA ILE A 129 -53.51 1.92 50.99
C ILE A 129 -53.42 2.18 49.48
N GLY A 130 -54.49 2.75 48.90
CA GLY A 130 -54.53 3.12 47.49
C GLY A 130 -53.46 4.15 47.13
N GLY A 131 -53.34 5.21 47.94
CA GLY A 131 -52.36 6.27 47.71
C GLY A 131 -50.89 5.82 47.83
N ILE A 132 -50.60 4.79 48.63
CA ILE A 132 -49.26 4.17 48.70
C ILE A 132 -48.96 3.42 47.39
N ALA A 133 -49.92 2.66 46.86
CA ALA A 133 -49.71 1.91 45.62
C ALA A 133 -49.57 2.82 44.38
N GLU A 134 -50.36 3.89 44.31
CA GLU A 134 -50.35 4.83 43.18
C GLU A 134 -48.97 5.48 42.95
N GLN A 135 -48.15 5.63 44.01
CA GLN A 135 -46.78 6.14 43.91
C GLN A 135 -45.85 5.25 43.06
N ALA A 136 -46.15 3.95 42.93
CA ALA A 136 -45.38 3.06 42.09
C ALA A 136 -45.63 3.30 40.59
N GLY A 137 -46.73 3.96 40.22
CA GLY A 137 -47.15 4.13 38.83
C GLY A 137 -47.32 2.80 38.10
N ASN A 138 -47.86 1.79 38.79
CA ASN A 138 -48.01 0.44 38.28
C ASN A 138 -49.47 -0.02 38.40
N GLY A 139 -50.15 -0.12 37.25
CA GLY A 139 -51.56 -0.46 37.22
C GLY A 139 -51.93 -1.82 37.84
N ASP A 140 -51.00 -2.79 37.88
CA ASP A 140 -51.24 -4.07 38.55
C ASP A 140 -51.22 -3.92 40.08
N LEU A 141 -50.31 -3.08 40.60
CA LEU A 141 -50.25 -2.76 42.04
C LEU A 141 -51.45 -1.92 42.45
N ASP A 142 -51.85 -0.95 41.61
CA ASP A 142 -53.02 -0.11 41.84
C ASP A 142 -54.30 -0.97 41.91
N ALA A 143 -54.46 -1.94 41.00
CA ALA A 143 -55.60 -2.86 41.02
C ALA A 143 -55.63 -3.77 42.26
N ALA A 144 -54.46 -4.25 42.70
CA ALA A 144 -54.33 -5.06 43.91
C ALA A 144 -54.60 -4.24 45.19
N ALA A 145 -54.15 -2.99 45.24
CA ALA A 145 -54.44 -2.07 46.34
C ALA A 145 -55.93 -1.70 46.40
N ALA A 146 -56.56 -1.40 45.27
CA ALA A 146 -58.01 -1.15 45.20
C ALA A 146 -58.84 -2.37 45.65
N SER A 147 -58.39 -3.59 45.34
CA SER A 147 -59.01 -4.82 45.83
C SER A 147 -58.86 -4.98 47.35
N THR A 148 -57.70 -4.57 47.90
CA THR A 148 -57.42 -4.59 49.33
C THR A 148 -58.28 -3.57 50.07
N GLU A 149 -58.39 -2.35 49.53
CA GLU A 149 -59.26 -1.29 50.03
C GLU A 149 -60.73 -1.73 50.07
N SER A 150 -61.23 -2.27 48.95
CA SER A 150 -62.61 -2.78 48.87
C SER A 150 -62.87 -3.89 49.90
N LEU A 151 -61.88 -4.77 50.15
CA LEU A 151 -61.99 -5.82 51.16
C LEU A 151 -62.03 -5.25 52.59
N VAL A 152 -61.28 -4.18 52.89
CA VAL A 152 -61.36 -3.46 54.17
C VAL A 152 -62.76 -2.88 54.33
N GLN A 153 -63.25 -2.14 53.32
CA GLN A 153 -64.59 -1.53 53.34
C GLN A 153 -65.69 -2.57 53.51
N LEU A 154 -65.60 -3.72 52.83
CA LEU A 154 -66.58 -4.81 52.98
C LEU A 154 -66.54 -5.41 54.40
N ARG A 155 -65.35 -5.55 54.97
CA ARG A 155 -65.19 -6.06 56.34
C ARG A 155 -65.80 -5.09 57.36
N THR A 156 -65.60 -3.79 57.18
CA THR A 156 -66.18 -2.72 58.02
C THR A 156 -67.70 -2.68 57.88
N SER A 157 -68.24 -2.77 56.66
CA SER A 157 -69.69 -2.84 56.44
C SER A 157 -70.35 -4.06 57.12
N LEU A 158 -69.66 -5.21 57.17
CA LEU A 158 -70.10 -6.36 57.96
C LEU A 158 -70.01 -6.12 59.46
N ALA A 159 -68.99 -5.40 59.93
CA ALA A 159 -68.87 -5.01 61.32
C ALA A 159 -70.02 -4.08 61.74
N ASP A 160 -70.47 -3.18 60.85
CA ASP A 160 -71.64 -2.31 61.09
C ASP A 160 -72.91 -3.13 61.32
N GLN A 161 -73.14 -4.14 60.48
CA GLN A 161 -74.28 -5.05 60.63
C GLN A 161 -74.24 -5.80 61.97
N GLN A 162 -73.04 -6.23 62.41
CA GLN A 162 -72.86 -6.90 63.70
C GLN A 162 -73.09 -5.94 64.87
N ALA A 163 -72.51 -4.74 64.82
CA ALA A 163 -72.60 -3.75 65.88
C ALA A 163 -74.06 -3.31 66.09
N LEU A 164 -74.86 -3.22 65.02
CA LEU A 164 -76.26 -2.80 65.07
C LEU A 164 -77.26 -3.96 65.27
N ALA A 165 -76.80 -5.21 65.25
CA ALA A 165 -77.65 -6.39 65.37
C ALA A 165 -78.43 -6.40 66.69
N GLY A 166 -79.73 -6.70 66.63
CA GLY A 166 -80.59 -6.81 67.81
C GLY A 166 -81.00 -5.49 68.45
N ARG A 167 -80.62 -4.34 67.87
CA ARG A 167 -81.09 -3.02 68.32
C ARG A 167 -82.45 -2.67 67.70
N PRO A 168 -83.50 -2.40 68.51
CA PRO A 168 -84.85 -2.21 68.01
C PRO A 168 -85.16 -0.79 67.50
N ASP A 169 -84.22 0.16 67.60
CA ASP A 169 -84.44 1.54 67.16
C ASP A 169 -84.41 1.68 65.64
N GLY A 170 -85.37 2.42 65.07
CA GLY A 170 -85.52 2.56 63.62
C GLY A 170 -84.29 3.18 62.92
N THR A 171 -83.49 3.98 63.63
CA THR A 171 -82.23 4.52 63.10
C THR A 171 -81.15 3.45 62.93
N SER A 172 -80.99 2.55 63.90
CA SER A 172 -80.05 1.42 63.81
C SER A 172 -80.51 0.38 62.79
N VAL A 173 -81.81 0.12 62.68
CA VAL A 173 -82.37 -0.77 61.63
C VAL A 173 -82.06 -0.20 60.24
N ALA A 174 -82.35 1.08 60.01
CA ALA A 174 -82.06 1.72 58.72
C ALA A 174 -80.57 1.77 58.38
N ALA A 175 -79.70 1.95 59.39
CA ALA A 175 -78.25 1.91 59.19
C ALA A 175 -77.75 0.49 58.85
N ALA A 176 -78.27 -0.54 59.53
CA ALA A 176 -77.95 -1.93 59.22
C ALA A 176 -78.42 -2.34 57.82
N GLU A 177 -79.59 -1.86 57.36
CA GLU A 177 -80.06 -2.08 55.99
C GLU A 177 -79.16 -1.43 54.94
N ARG A 178 -78.60 -0.24 55.22
CA ARG A 178 -77.62 0.40 54.33
C ARG A 178 -76.32 -0.40 54.25
N ALA A 179 -75.80 -0.85 55.39
CA ALA A 179 -74.61 -1.70 55.43
C ALA A 179 -74.85 -3.03 54.68
N ALA A 180 -76.05 -3.61 54.75
CA ALA A 180 -76.40 -4.78 53.94
C ALA A 180 -76.45 -4.49 52.43
N ALA A 181 -76.95 -3.33 52.03
CA ALA A 181 -76.95 -2.89 50.63
C ALA A 181 -75.52 -2.66 50.12
N GLU A 182 -74.68 -2.04 50.93
CA GLU A 182 -73.26 -1.81 50.65
C GLU A 182 -72.48 -3.12 50.55
N GLU A 183 -72.69 -4.08 51.46
CA GLU A 183 -72.13 -5.43 51.39
C GLU A 183 -72.40 -6.07 50.01
N ALA A 184 -73.63 -5.95 49.50
CA ALA A 184 -74.01 -6.50 48.21
C ALA A 184 -73.27 -5.84 47.04
N VAL A 185 -73.08 -4.51 47.10
CA VAL A 185 -72.34 -3.75 46.07
C VAL A 185 -70.86 -4.10 46.10
N LEU A 186 -70.21 -4.02 47.27
CA LEU A 186 -68.80 -4.31 47.46
C LEU A 186 -68.48 -5.77 47.12
N THR A 187 -69.33 -6.71 47.52
CA THR A 187 -69.19 -8.13 47.14
C THR A 187 -69.15 -8.30 45.63
N GLY A 188 -70.02 -7.60 44.89
CA GLY A 188 -70.05 -7.64 43.44
C GLY A 188 -68.83 -7.00 42.77
N GLN A 189 -68.26 -5.95 43.36
CA GLN A 189 -67.03 -5.30 42.89
C GLN A 189 -65.81 -6.19 43.14
N ILE A 190 -65.64 -6.65 44.37
CA ILE A 190 -64.53 -7.49 44.82
C ILE A 190 -64.49 -8.82 44.06
N ARG A 191 -65.65 -9.43 43.77
CA ARG A 191 -65.72 -10.65 42.95
C ARG A 191 -65.20 -10.46 41.52
N ARG A 192 -65.31 -9.24 40.98
CA ARG A 192 -64.78 -8.89 39.65
C ARG A 192 -63.30 -8.52 39.69
N ALA A 193 -62.84 -7.94 40.81
CA ALA A 193 -61.49 -7.44 40.96
C ALA A 193 -60.49 -8.52 41.45
N LEU A 194 -60.93 -9.48 42.29
CA LEU A 194 -60.02 -10.50 42.80
C LEU A 194 -59.50 -11.41 41.68
N PRO A 195 -58.18 -11.68 41.65
CA PRO A 195 -57.62 -12.64 40.72
C PRO A 195 -58.14 -14.06 41.04
N ALA A 196 -58.36 -14.85 39.98
CA ALA A 196 -58.82 -16.22 40.12
C ALA A 196 -57.82 -17.05 40.95
N GLY A 197 -58.31 -17.72 41.99
CA GLY A 197 -57.46 -18.48 42.90
C GLY A 197 -58.18 -18.92 44.17
N ALA A 198 -57.42 -19.47 45.12
CA ALA A 198 -57.96 -19.99 46.38
C ALA A 198 -58.65 -18.89 47.22
N ALA A 199 -58.10 -17.66 47.23
CA ALA A 199 -58.69 -16.52 47.91
C ALA A 199 -60.04 -16.13 47.29
N ALA A 200 -60.13 -16.06 45.96
CA ALA A 200 -61.38 -15.77 45.26
C ALA A 200 -62.45 -16.86 45.49
N ALA A 201 -62.06 -18.14 45.52
CA ALA A 201 -62.96 -19.24 45.84
C ALA A 201 -63.49 -19.17 47.28
N ARG A 202 -62.59 -18.89 48.24
CA ARG A 202 -62.94 -18.67 49.66
C ARG A 202 -63.84 -17.46 49.83
N PHE A 203 -63.56 -16.36 49.13
CA PHE A 203 -64.40 -15.17 49.10
C PHE A 203 -65.80 -15.47 48.55
N ALA A 204 -65.89 -16.17 47.42
CA ALA A 204 -67.17 -16.55 46.81
C ALA A 204 -67.99 -17.47 47.73
N ALA A 205 -67.33 -18.40 48.44
CA ALA A 205 -67.98 -19.25 49.41
C ALA A 205 -68.50 -18.44 50.62
N ALA A 206 -67.67 -17.56 51.18
CA ALA A 206 -68.02 -16.73 52.34
C ALA A 206 -69.15 -15.72 52.04
N THR A 207 -69.21 -15.21 50.81
CA THR A 207 -70.21 -14.22 50.38
C THR A 207 -71.42 -14.84 49.67
N SER A 208 -71.53 -16.17 49.66
CA SER A 208 -72.69 -16.83 49.07
C SER A 208 -73.96 -16.60 49.91
N PRO A 209 -75.15 -16.52 49.29
CA PRO A 209 -76.40 -16.36 50.03
C PRO A 209 -76.58 -17.48 51.07
N GLY A 210 -76.74 -17.11 52.33
CA GLY A 210 -76.88 -18.06 53.46
C GLY A 210 -75.57 -18.58 54.05
N ALA A 211 -74.40 -18.15 53.57
CA ALA A 211 -73.11 -18.51 54.15
C ALA A 211 -72.83 -17.77 55.45
N GLY A 212 -73.32 -18.33 56.56
CA GLY A 212 -73.02 -17.87 57.92
C GLY A 212 -73.53 -16.46 58.25
N GLY A 213 -73.43 -16.10 59.53
CA GLY A 213 -73.68 -14.73 59.99
C GLY A 213 -72.54 -13.78 59.63
N ALA A 214 -72.76 -12.47 59.82
CA ALA A 214 -71.76 -11.44 59.55
C ALA A 214 -70.41 -11.69 60.25
N GLU A 215 -70.41 -12.32 61.43
CA GLU A 215 -69.19 -12.71 62.16
C GLU A 215 -68.29 -13.69 61.40
N ALA A 216 -68.89 -14.75 60.88
CA ALA A 216 -68.17 -15.78 60.13
C ALA A 216 -67.60 -15.20 58.83
N LYS A 217 -68.38 -14.35 58.15
CA LYS A 217 -67.95 -13.62 56.95
C LYS A 217 -66.77 -12.69 57.26
N ARG A 218 -66.87 -11.89 58.32
CA ARG A 218 -65.83 -10.93 58.75
C ARG A 218 -64.52 -11.63 59.09
N THR A 219 -64.59 -12.72 59.85
CA THR A 219 -63.42 -13.55 60.20
C THR A 219 -62.74 -14.09 58.94
N MET A 220 -63.52 -14.65 58.01
CA MET A 220 -63.00 -15.17 56.76
C MET A 220 -62.38 -14.06 55.88
N LEU A 221 -63.03 -12.89 55.79
CA LEU A 221 -62.49 -11.73 55.09
C LEU A 221 -61.19 -11.23 55.70
N GLY A 222 -61.05 -11.27 57.04
CA GLY A 222 -59.78 -10.96 57.71
C GLY A 222 -58.64 -11.87 57.22
N THR A 223 -58.89 -13.17 57.06
CA THR A 223 -57.87 -14.09 56.53
C THR A 223 -57.54 -13.84 55.06
N ILE A 224 -58.56 -13.52 54.24
CA ILE A 224 -58.37 -13.20 52.82
C ILE A 224 -57.60 -11.89 52.68
N LEU A 225 -57.92 -10.88 53.48
CA LEU A 225 -57.27 -9.58 53.49
C LEU A 225 -55.79 -9.69 53.87
N ALA A 226 -55.47 -10.46 54.92
CA ALA A 226 -54.07 -10.71 55.30
C ALA A 226 -53.28 -11.40 54.17
N GLU A 227 -53.90 -12.34 53.46
CA GLU A 227 -53.29 -12.99 52.29
C GLU A 227 -53.13 -12.03 51.09
N GLN A 228 -54.10 -11.13 50.85
CA GLN A 228 -54.01 -10.12 49.80
C GLN A 228 -52.92 -9.10 50.08
N VAL A 229 -52.84 -8.57 51.31
CA VAL A 229 -51.75 -7.66 51.72
C VAL A 229 -50.39 -8.32 51.57
N LYS A 230 -50.26 -9.59 51.95
CA LYS A 230 -49.03 -10.35 51.73
C LYS A 230 -48.70 -10.51 50.24
N THR A 231 -49.70 -10.85 49.42
CA THR A 231 -49.54 -10.99 47.97
C THR A 231 -49.11 -9.67 47.32
N LEU A 232 -49.69 -8.55 47.76
CA LEU A 232 -49.29 -7.21 47.35
C LEU A 232 -47.83 -6.94 47.73
N SER A 233 -47.43 -7.21 48.97
CA SER A 233 -46.05 -7.04 49.43
C SER A 233 -45.04 -7.89 48.64
N ASP A 234 -45.37 -9.15 48.38
CA ASP A 234 -44.54 -10.07 47.58
C ASP A 234 -44.45 -9.58 46.12
N ALA A 235 -45.54 -9.08 45.55
CA ALA A 235 -45.58 -8.52 44.19
C ALA A 235 -44.72 -7.26 44.06
N VAL A 236 -44.80 -6.32 45.01
CA VAL A 236 -43.94 -5.13 45.05
C VAL A 236 -42.46 -5.53 45.17
N GLY A 237 -42.15 -6.49 46.04
CA GLY A 237 -40.79 -7.01 46.19
C GLY A 237 -40.24 -7.65 44.91
N ALA A 238 -41.05 -8.48 44.24
CA ALA A 238 -40.70 -9.12 42.98
C ALA A 238 -40.48 -8.08 41.86
N GLN A 239 -41.40 -7.11 41.71
CA GLN A 239 -41.27 -6.06 40.70
C GLN A 239 -40.04 -5.18 40.95
N THR A 240 -39.73 -4.84 42.21
CA THR A 240 -38.52 -4.08 42.57
C THR A 240 -37.25 -4.81 42.13
N ASN A 241 -37.17 -6.12 42.39
CA ASN A 241 -36.01 -6.93 42.01
C ASN A 241 -35.88 -7.06 40.48
N THR A 242 -36.99 -7.24 39.77
CA THR A 242 -37.02 -7.28 38.30
C THR A 242 -36.56 -5.96 37.72
N ALA A 243 -37.11 -4.82 38.16
CA ALA A 243 -36.70 -3.49 37.71
C ALA A 243 -35.21 -3.23 37.96
N ARG A 244 -34.68 -3.64 39.12
CA ARG A 244 -33.24 -3.53 39.42
C ARG A 244 -32.38 -4.41 38.51
N SER A 245 -32.81 -5.65 38.25
CA SER A 245 -32.11 -6.57 37.34
C SER A 245 -32.12 -6.05 35.90
N ASP A 246 -33.25 -5.54 35.44
CA ASP A 246 -33.40 -4.96 34.11
C ASP A 246 -32.53 -3.71 33.95
N ALA A 247 -32.52 -2.82 34.95
CA ALA A 247 -31.63 -1.66 34.97
C ALA A 247 -30.14 -2.07 34.89
N LEU A 248 -29.71 -3.09 35.65
CA LEU A 248 -28.33 -3.59 35.61
C LEU A 248 -27.99 -4.24 34.27
N ARG A 249 -28.91 -5.03 33.71
CA ARG A 249 -28.73 -5.67 32.40
C ARG A 249 -28.63 -4.63 31.29
N ASP A 250 -29.52 -3.65 31.28
CA ASP A 250 -29.51 -2.58 30.29
C ASP A 250 -28.24 -1.73 30.43
N ALA A 251 -27.81 -1.39 31.66
CA ALA A 251 -26.54 -0.71 31.88
C ALA A 251 -25.33 -1.53 31.37
N ALA A 252 -25.32 -2.84 31.58
CA ALA A 252 -24.26 -3.72 31.08
C ALA A 252 -24.24 -3.80 29.53
N LEU A 253 -25.42 -3.91 28.90
CA LEU A 253 -25.55 -3.90 27.43
C LEU A 253 -25.07 -2.58 26.84
N VAL A 254 -25.42 -1.46 27.46
CA VAL A 254 -24.95 -0.13 27.08
C VAL A 254 -23.43 -0.07 27.17
N LEU A 255 -22.85 -0.46 28.31
CA LEU A 255 -21.40 -0.46 28.50
C LEU A 255 -20.68 -1.35 27.47
N ALA A 256 -21.19 -2.55 27.21
CA ALA A 256 -20.63 -3.46 26.21
C ALA A 256 -20.71 -2.86 24.80
N SER A 257 -21.81 -2.20 24.45
CA SER A 257 -21.96 -1.52 23.16
C SER A 257 -20.98 -0.34 23.00
N LEU A 258 -20.72 0.41 24.07
CA LEU A 258 -19.75 1.50 24.09
C LEU A 258 -18.32 1.00 23.91
N LEU A 259 -17.96 -0.08 24.62
CA LEU A 259 -16.66 -0.72 24.48
C LEU A 259 -16.47 -1.29 23.08
N GLY A 260 -17.50 -1.93 22.51
CA GLY A 260 -17.49 -2.43 21.13
C GLY A 260 -17.32 -1.31 20.11
N ALA A 261 -18.07 -0.21 20.25
CA ALA A 261 -17.95 0.95 19.36
C ALA A 261 -16.55 1.60 19.47
N LEU A 262 -15.99 1.72 20.67
CA LEU A 262 -14.63 2.20 20.89
C LEU A 262 -13.60 1.28 20.23
N ALA A 263 -13.74 -0.03 20.36
CA ALA A 263 -12.85 -1.00 19.74
C ALA A 263 -12.87 -0.89 18.20
N ILE A 264 -14.06 -0.78 17.60
CA ILE A 264 -14.22 -0.57 16.15
C ILE A 264 -13.58 0.76 15.72
N ALA A 265 -13.83 1.85 16.45
CA ALA A 265 -13.24 3.16 16.15
C ALA A 265 -11.70 3.12 16.21
N LEU A 266 -11.12 2.42 17.20
CA LEU A 266 -9.68 2.24 17.32
C LEU A 266 -9.10 1.34 16.23
N ALA A 267 -9.82 0.30 15.82
CA ALA A 267 -9.44 -0.59 14.72
C ALA A 267 -9.40 0.19 13.38
N VAL A 268 -10.45 0.96 13.08
CA VAL A 268 -10.53 1.82 11.89
C VAL A 268 -9.46 2.92 11.93
N ALA A 269 -9.24 3.55 13.09
CA ALA A 269 -8.18 4.54 13.23
C ALA A 269 -6.80 3.93 12.96
N ARG A 270 -6.53 2.71 13.47
CA ARG A 270 -5.29 1.99 13.20
C ARG A 270 -5.14 1.58 11.74
N SER A 271 -6.21 1.09 11.10
CA SER A 271 -6.19 0.64 9.70
C SER A 271 -5.91 1.79 8.73
N VAL A 272 -6.32 3.02 9.04
CA VAL A 272 -6.07 4.19 8.18
C VAL A 272 -4.75 4.88 8.51
N VAL A 273 -4.45 5.12 9.80
CA VAL A 273 -3.30 5.95 10.20
C VAL A 273 -1.96 5.25 10.01
N ALA A 274 -1.90 3.93 10.28
CA ALA A 274 -0.64 3.20 10.19
C ALA A 274 -0.11 3.10 8.75
N PRO A 275 -0.91 2.71 7.74
CA PRO A 275 -0.45 2.67 6.35
C PRO A 275 -0.02 4.04 5.81
N ILE A 276 -0.77 5.11 6.11
CA ILE A 276 -0.42 6.47 5.67
C ILE A 276 0.93 6.90 6.24
N ARG A 277 1.19 6.63 7.52
CA ARG A 277 2.49 6.96 8.15
C ARG A 277 3.64 6.17 7.52
N ARG A 278 3.43 4.88 7.23
CA ARG A 278 4.43 4.03 6.56
C ARG A 278 4.71 4.53 5.14
N LEU A 279 3.66 4.79 4.36
CA LEU A 279 3.77 5.31 3.00
C LEU A 279 4.52 6.65 2.98
N HIS A 280 4.15 7.60 3.85
CA HIS A 280 4.82 8.90 3.93
C HIS A 280 6.30 8.76 4.30
N ALA A 281 6.64 7.94 5.30
CA ALA A 281 8.03 7.73 5.70
C ALA A 281 8.86 7.07 4.59
N ALA A 282 8.30 6.04 3.94
CA ALA A 282 8.98 5.33 2.86
C ALA A 282 9.13 6.20 1.60
N ALA A 283 8.11 6.96 1.22
CA ALA A 283 8.18 7.89 0.09
C ALA A 283 9.24 8.98 0.31
N LEU A 284 9.34 9.52 1.54
CA LEU A 284 10.34 10.52 1.88
C LEU A 284 11.77 9.94 1.86
N ASP A 285 11.98 8.75 2.42
CA ASP A 285 13.26 8.05 2.38
C ASP A 285 13.68 7.74 0.92
N THR A 286 12.74 7.29 0.10
CA THR A 286 12.99 7.03 -1.32
C THR A 286 13.36 8.32 -2.07
N ALA A 287 12.61 9.40 -1.88
CA ALA A 287 12.85 10.66 -2.59
C ALA A 287 14.14 11.37 -2.15
N GLN A 288 14.46 11.36 -0.85
CA GLN A 288 15.57 12.15 -0.31
C GLN A 288 16.90 11.39 -0.23
N ARG A 289 16.87 10.05 -0.15
CA ARG A 289 18.09 9.25 0.01
C ARG A 289 18.27 8.21 -1.09
N ARG A 290 17.29 7.33 -1.27
CA ARG A 290 17.48 6.16 -2.15
C ARG A 290 17.59 6.54 -3.61
N LEU A 291 16.69 7.38 -4.12
CA LEU A 291 16.69 7.77 -5.53
C LEU A 291 17.95 8.57 -5.92
N PRO A 292 18.36 9.63 -5.19
CA PRO A 292 19.61 10.33 -5.48
C PRO A 292 20.83 9.39 -5.47
N GLY A 293 20.94 8.52 -4.46
CA GLY A 293 22.05 7.57 -4.38
C GLY A 293 22.06 6.56 -5.52
N THR A 294 20.89 6.09 -5.98
CA THR A 294 20.80 5.21 -7.15
C THR A 294 21.22 5.93 -8.44
N ILE A 295 20.84 7.20 -8.61
CA ILE A 295 21.25 8.01 -9.78
C ILE A 295 22.76 8.23 -9.79
N GLU A 296 23.37 8.49 -8.63
CA GLU A 296 24.83 8.65 -8.51
C GLU A 296 25.58 7.37 -8.92
N ARG A 297 25.12 6.20 -8.45
CA ARG A 297 25.67 4.89 -8.86
C ARG A 297 25.57 4.65 -10.37
N ILE A 298 24.43 4.99 -10.99
CA ILE A 298 24.26 4.90 -12.46
C ILE A 298 25.24 5.84 -13.17
N ARG A 299 25.43 7.06 -12.65
CA ARG A 299 26.37 8.03 -13.21
C ARG A 299 27.81 7.51 -13.17
N ASP A 300 28.19 6.85 -12.08
CA ASP A 300 29.51 6.24 -11.89
C ASP A 300 29.74 4.99 -12.77
N GLY A 301 28.69 4.53 -13.47
CA GLY A 301 28.77 3.41 -14.41
C GLY A 301 28.55 2.05 -13.77
N GLU A 302 27.96 2.00 -12.57
CA GLU A 302 27.54 0.76 -11.94
C GLU A 302 26.31 0.16 -12.67
N ASP A 303 26.30 -1.16 -12.84
CA ASP A 303 25.16 -1.87 -13.41
C ASP A 303 24.05 -2.02 -12.36
N VAL A 304 23.02 -1.18 -12.45
CA VAL A 304 21.90 -1.14 -11.51
C VAL A 304 20.71 -1.90 -12.09
N ASP A 305 20.30 -2.98 -11.44
CA ASP A 305 19.05 -3.66 -11.78
C ASP A 305 17.83 -2.85 -11.32
N TRP A 306 17.26 -2.08 -12.25
CA TRP A 306 16.06 -1.28 -12.03
C TRP A 306 14.83 -2.13 -11.66
N ARG A 307 14.81 -3.44 -11.96
CA ARG A 307 13.69 -4.34 -11.62
C ARG A 307 13.70 -4.76 -10.14
N ALA A 308 14.86 -4.78 -9.50
CA ALA A 308 15.04 -5.16 -8.11
C ALA A 308 14.77 -4.03 -7.09
N THR A 309 14.05 -2.97 -7.49
CA THR A 309 13.69 -1.85 -6.62
C THR A 309 12.75 -2.31 -5.50
N ALA A 310 13.19 -2.17 -4.24
CA ALA A 310 12.45 -2.61 -3.08
C ALA A 310 11.11 -1.84 -2.94
N PRO A 311 9.96 -2.52 -2.88
CA PRO A 311 8.65 -1.87 -2.80
C PRO A 311 8.40 -1.25 -1.42
N ILE A 312 7.47 -0.30 -1.36
CA ILE A 312 7.03 0.30 -0.11
C ILE A 312 6.21 -0.73 0.69
N PRO A 313 6.52 -0.98 1.99
CA PRO A 313 5.88 -2.03 2.79
C PRO A 313 4.48 -1.62 3.28
N VAL A 314 3.54 -1.57 2.35
CA VAL A 314 2.12 -1.29 2.58
C VAL A 314 1.30 -2.41 1.93
N ASP A 315 0.87 -3.36 2.75
CA ASP A 315 0.13 -4.57 2.31
C ASP A 315 -1.38 -4.33 2.13
N SER A 316 -1.83 -3.07 2.04
CA SER A 316 -3.24 -2.75 1.83
C SER A 316 -3.64 -3.01 0.36
N GLU A 317 -4.85 -3.52 0.12
CA GLU A 317 -5.39 -3.67 -1.24
C GLU A 317 -6.23 -2.46 -1.69
N GLU A 318 -6.62 -1.62 -0.72
CA GLU A 318 -7.46 -0.43 -0.87
C GLU A 318 -6.71 0.75 -1.52
N GLU A 319 -7.28 1.95 -1.48
CA GLU A 319 -6.75 3.16 -2.13
C GLU A 319 -5.32 3.51 -1.69
N ILE A 320 -4.98 3.29 -0.41
CA ILE A 320 -3.64 3.58 0.12
C ILE A 320 -2.61 2.60 -0.45
N GLY A 321 -2.98 1.33 -0.61
CA GLY A 321 -2.12 0.34 -1.25
C GLY A 321 -1.96 0.55 -2.75
N GLN A 322 -3.03 0.98 -3.43
CA GLN A 322 -2.96 1.40 -4.83
C GLN A 322 -2.01 2.59 -5.02
N LEU A 323 -2.07 3.57 -4.11
CA LEU A 323 -1.14 4.70 -4.12
C LEU A 323 0.32 4.28 -3.88
N ALA A 324 0.56 3.34 -2.96
CA ALA A 324 1.89 2.78 -2.74
C ALA A 324 2.44 2.11 -4.00
N ARG A 325 1.64 1.27 -4.66
CA ARG A 325 2.02 0.61 -5.94
C ARG A 325 2.27 1.62 -7.06
N ALA A 326 1.43 2.64 -7.19
CA ALA A 326 1.63 3.69 -8.20
C ALA A 326 2.93 4.48 -7.96
N PHE A 327 3.29 4.74 -6.70
CA PHE A 327 4.56 5.35 -6.35
C PHE A 327 5.76 4.44 -6.67
N ASP A 328 5.66 3.15 -6.34
CA ASP A 328 6.70 2.15 -6.66
C ASP A 328 6.92 2.04 -8.17
N ASP A 329 5.84 2.02 -8.96
CA ASP A 329 5.93 2.01 -10.42
C ASP A 329 6.58 3.29 -10.93
N MET A 330 6.18 4.48 -10.46
CA MET A 330 6.81 5.75 -10.83
C MET A 330 8.32 5.75 -10.50
N HIS A 331 8.70 5.28 -9.31
CA HIS A 331 10.11 5.17 -8.91
C HIS A 331 10.88 4.21 -9.82
N ARG A 332 10.31 3.03 -10.11
CA ARG A 332 10.91 2.05 -11.03
C ARG A 332 11.10 2.62 -12.44
N GLN A 333 10.11 3.36 -12.95
CA GLN A 333 10.21 4.04 -14.25
C GLN A 333 11.32 5.10 -14.24
N ALA A 334 11.43 5.91 -13.18
CA ALA A 334 12.46 6.94 -13.08
C ALA A 334 13.88 6.33 -13.11
N VAL A 335 14.11 5.24 -12.37
CA VAL A 335 15.40 4.53 -12.41
C VAL A 335 15.66 3.92 -13.79
N ARG A 336 14.64 3.30 -14.41
CA ARG A 336 14.77 2.75 -15.77
C ARG A 336 15.13 3.81 -16.81
N LEU A 337 14.52 4.99 -16.73
CA LEU A 337 14.82 6.12 -17.62
C LEU A 337 16.26 6.59 -17.43
N ALA A 338 16.71 6.76 -16.18
CA ALA A 338 18.09 7.17 -15.88
C ALA A 338 19.14 6.17 -16.41
N VAL A 339 18.88 4.86 -16.28
CA VAL A 339 19.75 3.80 -16.86
C VAL A 339 19.77 3.90 -18.39
N GLY A 340 18.60 4.10 -19.02
CA GLY A 340 18.48 4.24 -20.47
C GLY A 340 19.23 5.45 -21.02
N GLU A 341 19.02 6.64 -20.44
CA GLU A 341 19.70 7.88 -20.85
C GLU A 341 21.22 7.77 -20.73
N GLN A 342 21.72 7.13 -19.66
CA GLN A 342 23.14 6.94 -19.46
C GLN A 342 23.75 5.96 -20.49
N ALA A 343 23.03 4.90 -20.85
CA ALA A 343 23.47 3.95 -21.88
C ALA A 343 23.51 4.61 -23.26
N GLU A 344 22.47 5.38 -23.61
CA GLU A 344 22.40 6.13 -24.87
C GLU A 344 23.54 7.15 -24.98
N MET A 345 23.82 7.90 -23.92
CA MET A 345 24.94 8.85 -23.88
C MET A 345 26.29 8.15 -24.15
N ARG A 346 26.52 6.96 -23.57
CA ARG A 346 27.75 6.19 -23.82
C ARG A 346 27.87 5.76 -25.28
N ILE A 347 26.78 5.30 -25.89
CA ILE A 347 26.74 4.92 -27.32
C ILE A 347 27.02 6.15 -28.19
N GLN A 348 26.34 7.26 -27.94
CA GLN A 348 26.49 8.50 -28.71
C GLN A 348 27.93 9.02 -28.66
N VAL A 349 28.55 9.05 -27.48
CA VAL A 349 29.96 9.45 -27.33
C VAL A 349 30.89 8.49 -28.10
N SER A 350 30.65 7.19 -28.03
CA SER A 350 31.42 6.19 -28.79
C SER A 350 31.31 6.41 -30.30
N GLU A 351 30.11 6.67 -30.82
CA GLU A 351 29.87 6.91 -32.25
C GLU A 351 30.54 8.19 -32.76
N MET A 352 30.52 9.26 -31.95
CA MET A 352 31.22 10.50 -32.28
C MET A 352 32.73 10.28 -32.43
N PHE A 353 33.37 9.55 -31.51
CA PHE A 353 34.80 9.24 -31.61
C PHE A 353 35.11 8.31 -32.79
N MET A 354 34.25 7.32 -33.06
CA MET A 354 34.38 6.46 -34.26
C MET A 354 34.31 7.27 -35.56
N THR A 355 33.40 8.23 -35.64
CA THR A 355 33.21 9.08 -36.82
C THR A 355 34.40 10.01 -37.03
N LEU A 356 34.89 10.64 -35.96
CA LEU A 356 36.07 11.49 -36.00
C LEU A 356 37.32 10.71 -36.43
N SER A 357 37.51 9.52 -35.88
CA SER A 357 38.61 8.61 -36.23
C SER A 357 38.63 8.29 -37.73
N ARG A 358 37.52 7.79 -38.29
CA ARG A 358 37.42 7.46 -39.72
C ARG A 358 37.66 8.67 -40.62
N ARG A 359 37.09 9.82 -40.29
CA ARG A 359 37.28 11.06 -41.08
C ARG A 359 38.74 11.53 -41.06
N SER A 360 39.40 11.46 -39.90
CA SER A 360 40.82 11.77 -39.77
C SER A 360 41.66 10.81 -40.62
N GLN A 361 41.36 9.51 -40.60
CA GLN A 361 42.07 8.51 -41.38
C GLN A 361 41.95 8.76 -42.88
N SER A 362 40.74 8.97 -43.41
CA SER A 362 40.54 9.21 -44.85
C SER A 362 41.26 10.46 -45.36
N LEU A 363 41.31 11.53 -44.55
CA LEU A 363 42.05 12.74 -44.91
C LEU A 363 43.56 12.52 -44.90
N VAL A 364 44.08 11.72 -43.96
CA VAL A 364 45.50 11.38 -43.87
C VAL A 364 45.94 10.49 -45.03
N GLU A 365 45.14 9.48 -45.40
CA GLU A 365 45.46 8.58 -46.52
C GLU A 365 45.53 9.34 -47.84
N LEU A 366 44.61 10.29 -48.07
CA LEU A 366 44.66 11.17 -49.23
C LEU A 366 45.89 12.08 -49.22
N GLN A 367 46.24 12.63 -48.06
CA GLN A 367 47.44 13.46 -47.91
C GLN A 367 48.72 12.65 -48.16
N LEU A 368 48.80 11.42 -47.65
CA LEU A 368 49.94 10.53 -47.84
C LEU A 368 50.14 10.18 -49.31
N SER A 369 49.06 9.85 -50.03
CA SER A 369 49.13 9.60 -51.48
C SER A 369 49.69 10.79 -52.26
N VAL A 370 49.33 12.03 -51.89
CA VAL A 370 49.88 13.24 -52.53
C VAL A 370 51.36 13.44 -52.19
N ILE A 371 51.78 13.07 -50.97
CA ILE A 371 53.20 13.15 -50.57
C ILE A 371 54.03 12.08 -51.31
N GLU A 372 53.52 10.86 -51.46
CA GLU A 372 54.16 9.77 -52.21
C GLU A 372 54.39 10.16 -53.68
N ASP A 373 53.40 10.81 -54.31
CA ASP A 373 53.53 11.32 -55.68
C ASP A 373 54.60 12.44 -55.78
N LEU A 374 54.66 13.33 -54.78
CA LEU A 374 55.69 14.38 -54.72
C LEU A 374 57.10 13.82 -54.44
N GLU A 375 57.21 12.73 -53.69
CA GLU A 375 58.47 12.04 -53.41
C GLU A 375 59.03 11.38 -54.67
N ALA A 376 58.16 10.73 -55.46
CA ALA A 376 58.55 10.02 -56.67
C ALA A 376 59.18 10.94 -57.73
N ASP A 377 58.76 12.21 -57.77
CA ASP A 377 59.21 13.20 -58.74
C ASP A 377 60.38 14.09 -58.25
N GLU A 378 60.75 14.04 -56.97
CA GLU A 378 61.76 14.93 -56.37
C GLU A 378 63.17 14.31 -56.40
N GLN A 379 64.15 15.07 -56.89
CA GLN A 379 65.55 14.62 -57.06
C GLN A 379 66.53 15.40 -56.17
N ASP A 380 66.10 16.49 -55.53
CA ASP A 380 66.91 17.26 -54.58
C ASP A 380 66.96 16.56 -53.21
N PRO A 381 68.14 16.13 -52.72
CA PRO A 381 68.28 15.46 -51.43
C PRO A 381 67.79 16.27 -50.23
N GLN A 382 67.84 17.61 -50.30
CA GLN A 382 67.37 18.46 -49.19
C GLN A 382 65.84 18.53 -49.16
N ARG A 383 65.18 18.66 -50.31
CA ARG A 383 63.71 18.67 -50.41
C ARG A 383 63.10 17.30 -50.16
N LEU A 384 63.78 16.24 -50.60
CA LEU A 384 63.42 14.87 -50.27
C LEU A 384 63.46 14.63 -48.75
N ALA A 385 64.46 15.17 -48.05
CA ALA A 385 64.52 15.12 -46.59
C ALA A 385 63.37 15.89 -45.91
N GLU A 386 62.95 17.03 -46.48
CA GLU A 386 61.76 17.77 -46.03
C GLU A 386 60.46 16.99 -46.30
N LEU A 387 60.32 16.32 -47.45
CA LEU A 387 59.18 15.45 -47.77
C LEU A 387 59.10 14.24 -46.83
N PHE A 388 60.23 13.59 -46.51
CA PHE A 388 60.30 12.55 -45.47
C PHE A 388 59.85 13.06 -44.09
N GLN A 389 60.13 14.33 -43.76
CA GLN A 389 59.64 14.92 -42.52
C GLN A 389 58.10 15.08 -42.52
N ILE A 390 57.49 15.34 -43.67
CA ILE A 390 56.03 15.47 -43.83
C ILE A 390 55.35 14.08 -43.77
N ASP A 391 55.92 13.06 -44.41
CA ASP A 391 55.43 11.67 -44.30
C ASP A 391 55.36 11.19 -42.83
N HIS A 392 56.38 11.51 -42.04
CA HIS A 392 56.37 11.21 -40.61
C HIS A 392 55.24 11.93 -39.84
N ILE A 393 54.87 13.15 -40.25
CA ILE A 393 53.72 13.86 -39.66
C ILE A 393 52.40 13.18 -40.05
N ALA A 394 52.28 12.74 -41.31
CA ALA A 394 51.11 12.01 -41.80
C ALA A 394 50.95 10.66 -41.07
N THR A 395 52.02 9.89 -40.92
CA THR A 395 52.04 8.63 -40.17
C THR A 395 51.62 8.83 -38.70
N ARG A 396 52.03 9.94 -38.06
CA ARG A 396 51.62 10.28 -36.69
C ARG A 396 50.14 10.66 -36.61
N LEU A 397 49.61 11.34 -37.62
CA LEU A 397 48.19 11.71 -37.68
C LEU A 397 47.32 10.46 -37.95
N ARG A 398 47.80 9.50 -38.75
CA ARG A 398 47.17 8.18 -38.94
C ARG A 398 47.04 7.44 -37.59
N ARG A 399 48.14 7.38 -36.84
CA ARG A 399 48.17 6.73 -35.52
C ARG A 399 47.24 7.41 -34.50
N ASN A 400 47.13 8.74 -34.55
CA ASN A 400 46.15 9.46 -33.73
C ASN A 400 44.70 9.03 -34.07
N GLY A 401 44.39 8.90 -35.37
CA GLY A 401 43.12 8.35 -35.83
C GLY A 401 42.84 6.94 -35.30
N GLU A 402 43.84 6.06 -35.31
CA GLU A 402 43.75 4.70 -34.74
C GLU A 402 43.57 4.72 -33.21
N ASN A 403 44.27 5.62 -32.50
CA ASN A 403 44.11 5.83 -31.06
C ASN A 403 42.68 6.26 -30.69
N LEU A 404 42.06 7.12 -31.51
CA LEU A 404 40.65 7.50 -31.35
C LEU A 404 39.69 6.33 -31.60
N GLN A 405 40.04 5.41 -32.49
CA GLN A 405 39.25 4.20 -32.75
C GLN A 405 39.29 3.25 -31.54
N VAL A 406 40.48 3.05 -30.98
CA VAL A 406 40.69 2.28 -29.75
C VAL A 406 39.97 2.93 -28.57
N LEU A 407 39.92 4.27 -28.48
CA LEU A 407 39.09 4.97 -27.49
C LEU A 407 37.59 4.70 -27.68
N ALA A 408 37.13 4.74 -28.93
CA ALA A 408 35.74 4.51 -29.32
C ALA A 408 35.29 3.04 -29.26
N GLY A 409 36.17 2.14 -28.81
CA GLY A 409 35.89 0.72 -28.70
C GLY A 409 35.93 -0.09 -29.99
N GLY A 410 36.39 0.53 -31.08
CA GLY A 410 36.70 -0.17 -32.32
C GLY A 410 38.10 -0.78 -32.33
N LYS A 411 38.31 -1.74 -33.23
CA LYS A 411 39.64 -2.23 -33.62
C LYS A 411 40.01 -1.62 -34.97
N PRO A 412 41.27 -1.17 -35.19
CA PRO A 412 41.75 -0.74 -36.50
C PRO A 412 41.53 -1.81 -37.57
N VAL A 413 41.17 -1.41 -38.78
CA VAL A 413 41.03 -2.33 -39.93
C VAL A 413 42.43 -2.78 -40.35
N ARG A 414 42.72 -4.08 -40.31
CA ARG A 414 44.07 -4.62 -40.58
C ARG A 414 44.08 -5.51 -41.81
N ARG A 415 45.16 -5.39 -42.61
CA ARG A 415 45.51 -6.39 -43.62
C ARG A 415 46.15 -7.57 -42.89
N ASP A 416 45.70 -8.78 -43.21
CA ASP A 416 46.16 -10.00 -42.55
C ASP A 416 47.59 -10.33 -43.03
N VAL A 417 48.58 -9.91 -42.25
CA VAL A 417 49.99 -10.20 -42.49
C VAL A 417 50.34 -11.39 -41.59
N GLY A 418 50.93 -12.46 -42.14
CA GLY A 418 51.34 -13.65 -41.38
C GLY A 418 52.27 -13.36 -40.18
N PRO A 419 52.70 -14.38 -39.40
CA PRO A 419 53.50 -14.18 -38.20
C PRO A 419 54.74 -13.31 -38.41
N VAL A 420 54.99 -12.37 -37.49
CA VAL A 420 56.05 -11.35 -37.64
C VAL A 420 57.24 -11.68 -36.76
N ALA A 421 58.45 -11.76 -37.32
CA ALA A 421 59.65 -12.07 -36.55
C ALA A 421 59.92 -11.01 -35.47
N THR A 422 60.43 -11.41 -34.30
CA THR A 422 60.71 -10.48 -33.18
C THR A 422 61.61 -9.31 -33.60
N VAL A 423 62.63 -9.58 -34.42
CA VAL A 423 63.51 -8.54 -34.95
C VAL A 423 62.78 -7.57 -35.89
N GLU A 424 61.85 -8.07 -36.70
CA GLU A 424 61.04 -7.25 -37.61
C GLU A 424 60.01 -6.44 -36.83
N LEU A 425 59.43 -7.01 -35.78
CA LEU A 425 58.50 -6.35 -34.87
C LEU A 425 59.15 -5.18 -34.12
N LEU A 426 60.37 -5.35 -33.60
CA LEU A 426 61.11 -4.27 -32.95
C LEU A 426 61.53 -3.17 -33.94
N ARG A 427 61.92 -3.55 -35.17
CA ARG A 427 62.22 -2.58 -36.24
C ARG A 427 60.96 -1.81 -36.65
N ALA A 428 59.83 -2.49 -36.83
CA ALA A 428 58.56 -1.86 -37.18
C ALA A 428 58.16 -0.82 -36.11
N ALA A 429 58.21 -1.19 -34.83
CA ALA A 429 57.93 -0.25 -33.73
C ALA A 429 58.89 0.94 -33.69
N THR A 430 60.15 0.75 -34.08
CA THR A 430 61.17 1.81 -34.14
C THR A 430 60.96 2.73 -35.34
N SER A 431 60.54 2.20 -36.49
CA SER A 431 60.24 3.00 -37.68
C SER A 431 58.98 3.85 -37.53
N GLU A 432 58.10 3.53 -36.58
CA GLU A 432 56.88 4.29 -36.30
C GLU A 432 57.08 5.54 -35.43
N VAL A 433 58.32 5.83 -35.00
CA VAL A 433 58.64 7.02 -34.18
C VAL A 433 59.52 8.03 -34.92
N LYS A 434 59.23 9.32 -34.74
CA LYS A 434 59.86 10.45 -35.45
C LYS A 434 61.40 10.45 -35.39
N ASP A 435 61.96 10.29 -34.19
CA ASP A 435 63.40 10.31 -33.98
C ASP A 435 63.94 8.87 -33.88
N TYR A 436 63.62 8.01 -34.85
CA TYR A 436 64.02 6.59 -34.85
C TYR A 436 65.54 6.40 -34.70
N GLN A 437 66.34 7.37 -35.16
CA GLN A 437 67.79 7.40 -35.03
C GLN A 437 68.26 7.47 -33.56
N ARG A 438 67.39 7.94 -32.65
CA ARG A 438 67.65 8.00 -31.21
C ARG A 438 67.29 6.70 -30.48
N VAL A 439 66.81 5.67 -31.21
CA VAL A 439 66.49 4.37 -30.66
C VAL A 439 67.62 3.38 -30.96
N SER A 440 68.21 2.84 -29.90
CA SER A 440 69.24 1.81 -30.00
C SER A 440 68.64 0.43 -29.79
N LEU A 441 68.65 -0.41 -30.83
CA LEU A 441 68.17 -1.79 -30.76
C LEU A 441 69.20 -2.69 -30.06
N GLY A 442 68.81 -3.27 -28.94
CA GLY A 442 69.60 -4.22 -28.16
C GLY A 442 69.43 -5.67 -28.62
N ASN A 443 69.12 -6.57 -27.68
CA ASN A 443 68.92 -7.99 -27.98
C ASN A 443 67.56 -8.22 -28.67
N ALA A 444 67.50 -9.23 -29.54
CA ALA A 444 66.26 -9.68 -30.18
C ALA A 444 66.28 -11.21 -30.32
N PRO A 445 65.63 -11.97 -29.40
CA PRO A 445 65.60 -13.42 -29.47
C PRO A 445 64.85 -13.89 -30.72
N ARG A 446 65.26 -15.04 -31.29
CA ARG A 446 64.60 -15.64 -32.45
C ARG A 446 63.15 -16.00 -32.10
N GLY A 447 62.21 -15.83 -33.02
CA GLY A 447 60.80 -16.18 -32.83
C GLY A 447 59.93 -15.23 -33.62
N SER A 448 58.65 -15.57 -33.75
CA SER A 448 57.65 -14.74 -34.42
C SER A 448 56.44 -14.53 -33.52
N VAL A 449 55.87 -13.33 -33.52
CA VAL A 449 54.61 -13.02 -32.84
C VAL A 449 53.46 -13.35 -33.79
N GLN A 450 52.41 -13.97 -33.28
CA GLN A 450 51.19 -14.24 -34.05
C GLN A 450 50.62 -12.96 -34.66
N SER A 451 50.12 -13.04 -35.89
CA SER A 451 49.56 -11.93 -36.67
C SER A 451 48.57 -11.07 -35.91
N GLU A 452 47.66 -11.69 -35.15
CA GLU A 452 46.60 -11.01 -34.42
C GLU A 452 47.15 -10.08 -33.32
N ALA A 453 48.24 -10.47 -32.67
CA ALA A 453 48.88 -9.69 -31.60
C ALA A 453 50.04 -8.82 -32.09
N ALA A 454 50.69 -9.15 -33.21
CA ALA A 454 51.89 -8.47 -33.68
C ALA A 454 51.68 -6.97 -33.91
N ALA A 455 50.58 -6.59 -34.58
CA ALA A 455 50.25 -5.18 -34.81
C ALA A 455 49.93 -4.41 -33.51
N ASP A 456 49.22 -5.05 -32.56
CA ASP A 456 48.95 -4.44 -31.25
C ASP A 456 50.22 -4.25 -30.42
N VAL A 457 51.15 -5.21 -30.50
CA VAL A 457 52.46 -5.10 -29.85
C VAL A 457 53.29 -3.98 -30.48
N VAL A 458 53.34 -3.88 -31.82
CA VAL A 458 54.02 -2.78 -32.52
C VAL A 458 53.45 -1.44 -32.05
N HIS A 459 52.13 -1.31 -31.98
CA HIS A 459 51.46 -0.09 -31.53
C HIS A 459 51.77 0.24 -30.06
N ILE A 460 51.69 -0.76 -29.16
CA ILE A 460 52.06 -0.60 -27.74
C ILE A 460 53.51 -0.09 -27.64
N LEU A 461 54.43 -0.69 -28.38
CA LEU A 461 55.84 -0.31 -28.36
C LEU A 461 56.06 1.09 -28.94
N ALA A 462 55.41 1.45 -30.04
CA ALA A 462 55.50 2.78 -30.64
C ALA A 462 55.02 3.88 -29.67
N GLU A 463 53.90 3.67 -28.96
CA GLU A 463 53.40 4.61 -27.95
C GLU A 463 54.36 4.74 -26.75
N LEU A 464 54.96 3.63 -26.30
CA LEU A 464 55.95 3.65 -25.22
C LEU A 464 57.27 4.30 -25.66
N LEU A 465 57.72 4.05 -26.89
CA LEU A 465 58.92 4.65 -27.47
C LEU A 465 58.77 6.16 -27.67
N GLU A 466 57.64 6.63 -28.20
CA GLU A 466 57.42 8.09 -28.34
C GLU A 466 57.37 8.78 -26.98
N ASN A 467 56.80 8.14 -25.95
CA ASN A 467 56.84 8.64 -24.59
C ASN A 467 58.28 8.69 -24.05
N ALA A 468 59.07 7.64 -24.25
CA ALA A 468 60.47 7.57 -23.83
C ALA A 468 61.36 8.61 -24.52
N ILE A 469 61.21 8.79 -25.84
CA ILE A 469 61.95 9.75 -26.68
C ILE A 469 61.63 11.18 -26.26
N ARG A 470 60.35 11.48 -25.97
CA ARG A 470 59.90 12.80 -25.51
C ARG A 470 60.39 13.14 -24.10
N SER A 471 60.48 12.13 -23.23
CA SER A 471 60.93 12.29 -21.85
C SER A 471 62.46 12.30 -21.70
N SER A 472 63.21 11.87 -22.72
CA SER A 472 64.68 11.83 -22.70
C SER A 472 65.30 13.06 -23.38
N PRO A 473 66.41 13.62 -22.85
CA PRO A 473 67.16 14.70 -23.50
C PRO A 473 67.58 14.36 -24.95
N PRO A 474 67.67 15.33 -25.87
CA PRO A 474 67.91 15.08 -27.30
C PRO A 474 69.22 14.36 -27.61
N GLU A 475 70.25 14.53 -26.76
CA GLU A 475 71.57 13.92 -26.91
C GLU A 475 71.63 12.45 -26.44
N GLU A 476 70.62 11.99 -25.70
CA GLU A 476 70.58 10.64 -25.11
C GLU A 476 69.74 9.68 -25.98
N GLN A 477 70.23 8.44 -26.10
CA GLN A 477 69.55 7.36 -26.83
C GLN A 477 68.61 6.56 -25.92
N VAL A 478 67.44 6.21 -26.46
CA VAL A 478 66.49 5.28 -25.84
C VAL A 478 66.86 3.87 -26.26
N VAL A 479 66.97 2.93 -25.31
CA VAL A 479 67.32 1.54 -25.62
C VAL A 479 66.06 0.70 -25.71
N LEU A 480 65.91 -0.03 -26.82
CA LEU A 480 64.84 -1.02 -27.01
C LEU A 480 65.48 -2.41 -27.07
N THR A 481 65.24 -3.25 -26.08
CA THR A 481 65.77 -4.61 -26.01
C THR A 481 64.65 -5.61 -25.78
N ALA A 482 64.79 -6.81 -26.31
CA ALA A 482 63.90 -7.92 -26.02
C ALA A 482 64.70 -9.13 -25.53
N ASP A 483 64.14 -9.82 -24.54
CA ASP A 483 64.67 -11.06 -23.99
C ASP A 483 63.56 -12.10 -23.88
N ARG A 484 63.93 -13.36 -23.65
CA ARG A 484 62.95 -14.42 -23.39
C ARG A 484 62.36 -14.25 -22.00
N GLY A 485 61.03 -14.22 -21.93
CA GLY A 485 60.28 -14.25 -20.69
C GLY A 485 60.37 -15.61 -20.00
N PHE A 486 60.03 -15.65 -18.71
CA PHE A 486 60.07 -16.86 -17.87
C PHE A 486 59.11 -17.96 -18.36
N ASP A 487 58.06 -17.58 -19.09
CA ASP A 487 57.01 -18.44 -19.66
C ASP A 487 57.28 -18.85 -21.11
N GLY A 488 58.47 -18.56 -21.65
CA GLY A 488 58.78 -18.74 -23.07
C GLY A 488 58.28 -17.61 -23.97
N GLY A 489 57.63 -16.59 -23.40
CA GLY A 489 57.20 -15.36 -24.09
C GLY A 489 58.34 -14.39 -24.41
N LEU A 490 57.97 -13.14 -24.72
CA LEU A 490 58.92 -12.03 -24.90
C LEU A 490 58.80 -11.04 -23.75
N LEU A 491 59.92 -10.64 -23.18
CA LEU A 491 60.02 -9.48 -22.31
C LEU A 491 60.73 -8.37 -23.09
N ILE A 492 59.99 -7.35 -23.50
CA ILE A 492 60.50 -6.22 -24.26
C ILE A 492 60.64 -5.03 -23.31
N GLU A 493 61.82 -4.44 -23.22
CA GLU A 493 62.10 -3.30 -22.36
C GLU A 493 62.45 -2.07 -23.19
N VAL A 494 61.72 -0.98 -22.95
CA VAL A 494 62.02 0.37 -23.43
C VAL A 494 62.66 1.14 -22.28
N VAL A 495 63.95 1.43 -22.39
CA VAL A 495 64.75 2.06 -21.32
C VAL A 495 65.07 3.50 -21.71
N ASP A 496 64.43 4.44 -21.01
CA ASP A 496 64.65 5.88 -21.23
C ASP A 496 65.75 6.45 -20.31
N VAL A 497 66.15 7.69 -20.60
CA VAL A 497 67.10 8.49 -19.80
C VAL A 497 66.46 9.83 -19.44
N GLY A 498 65.23 9.80 -18.94
CA GLY A 498 64.43 10.99 -18.67
C GLY A 498 64.52 11.55 -17.25
N LEU A 499 63.55 12.40 -16.92
CA LEU A 499 63.35 13.02 -15.59
C LEU A 499 62.81 12.05 -14.53
N GLY A 500 62.28 10.90 -14.95
CA GLY A 500 61.69 9.91 -14.07
C GLY A 500 60.26 10.28 -13.66
N MET A 501 59.69 9.47 -12.77
CA MET A 501 58.36 9.70 -12.19
C MET A 501 58.47 9.63 -10.68
N THR A 502 57.64 10.41 -9.97
CA THR A 502 57.48 10.23 -8.53
C THR A 502 56.88 8.85 -8.25
N ARG A 503 57.04 8.35 -7.03
CA ARG A 503 56.48 7.05 -6.65
C ARG A 503 54.95 7.01 -6.81
N GLU A 504 54.28 8.08 -6.41
CA GLU A 504 52.82 8.22 -6.53
C GLU A 504 52.39 8.25 -8.01
N ASP A 505 53.09 9.01 -8.86
CA ASP A 505 52.82 9.06 -10.31
C ASP A 505 53.05 7.70 -10.98
N LEU A 506 54.11 6.98 -10.58
CA LEU A 506 54.44 5.66 -11.12
C LEU A 506 53.41 4.60 -10.70
N GLU A 507 52.97 4.62 -9.43
CA GLU A 507 51.90 3.75 -8.92
C GLU A 507 50.58 4.05 -9.63
N ALA A 508 50.22 5.33 -9.81
CA ALA A 508 49.04 5.75 -10.55
C ALA A 508 49.10 5.36 -12.04
N ALA A 509 50.26 5.48 -12.69
CA ALA A 509 50.46 5.08 -14.08
C ALA A 509 50.33 3.55 -14.25
N ASN A 510 50.93 2.77 -13.35
CA ASN A 510 50.81 1.31 -13.36
C ASN A 510 49.39 0.83 -13.03
N ALA A 511 48.69 1.49 -12.10
CA ALA A 511 47.29 1.18 -11.80
C ALA A 511 46.39 1.38 -13.03
N ARG A 512 46.63 2.43 -13.82
CA ARG A 512 45.92 2.68 -15.08
C ARG A 512 46.23 1.64 -16.15
N LEU A 513 47.50 1.25 -16.28
CA LEU A 513 47.93 0.18 -17.19
C LEU A 513 47.26 -1.17 -16.84
N ALA A 514 46.99 -1.43 -15.57
CA ALA A 514 46.35 -2.66 -15.10
C ALA A 514 44.80 -2.63 -15.15
N ALA A 515 44.18 -1.45 -14.98
CA ALA A 515 42.73 -1.34 -14.79
C ALA A 515 41.89 -1.42 -16.08
N GLY A 516 42.50 -1.33 -17.27
CA GLY A 516 41.77 -1.37 -18.55
C GLY A 516 40.61 -0.38 -18.61
N ALA A 517 40.82 0.85 -18.11
CA ALA A 517 39.77 1.73 -17.60
C ALA A 517 38.70 2.18 -18.61
N ALA A 518 37.53 2.60 -18.09
CA ALA A 518 36.46 3.25 -18.85
C ALA A 518 36.86 4.67 -19.31
N VAL A 519 36.35 5.09 -20.48
CA VAL A 519 36.64 6.40 -21.09
C VAL A 519 36.16 7.53 -20.17
N SER A 520 37.09 8.38 -19.71
CA SER A 520 36.78 9.60 -18.96
C SER A 520 37.20 10.87 -19.74
N PRO A 521 36.65 12.05 -19.45
CA PRO A 521 37.04 13.32 -20.10
C PRO A 521 38.52 13.70 -19.91
N GLU A 522 39.22 13.14 -18.91
CA GLU A 522 40.66 13.34 -18.71
C GLU A 522 41.53 12.48 -19.65
N THR A 523 40.96 11.47 -20.29
CA THR A 523 41.65 10.48 -21.14
C THR A 523 42.30 11.13 -22.37
N THR A 524 41.71 12.20 -22.91
CA THR A 524 42.20 12.92 -24.09
C THR A 524 43.59 13.56 -23.88
N ARG A 525 43.96 13.92 -22.64
CA ARG A 525 45.29 14.51 -22.32
C ARG A 525 46.41 13.48 -22.16
N ARG A 526 46.07 12.19 -21.97
CA ARG A 526 47.02 11.10 -21.69
C ARG A 526 46.65 9.83 -22.45
N MET A 527 46.26 10.01 -23.71
CA MET A 527 45.74 8.99 -24.62
C MET A 527 46.68 7.76 -24.77
N GLY A 528 48.00 7.97 -24.78
CA GLY A 528 48.97 6.88 -25.02
C GLY A 528 48.92 5.75 -23.99
N LEU A 529 48.89 6.03 -22.68
CA LEU A 529 48.83 4.97 -21.66
C LEU A 529 47.48 4.25 -21.63
N PHE A 530 46.40 4.94 -21.99
CA PHE A 530 45.08 4.33 -22.11
C PHE A 530 45.05 3.33 -23.29
N VAL A 531 45.54 3.74 -24.46
CA VAL A 531 45.64 2.88 -25.65
C VAL A 531 46.50 1.65 -25.32
N VAL A 532 47.67 1.86 -24.71
CA VAL A 532 48.55 0.76 -24.26
C VAL A 532 47.80 -0.20 -23.34
N SER A 533 47.08 0.30 -22.33
CA SER A 533 46.31 -0.55 -21.40
C SER A 533 45.22 -1.38 -22.10
N ARG A 534 44.53 -0.77 -23.07
CA ARG A 534 43.40 -1.40 -23.77
C ARG A 534 43.86 -2.46 -24.77
N LEU A 535 44.92 -2.16 -25.54
CA LEU A 535 45.53 -3.11 -26.47
C LEU A 535 46.24 -4.25 -25.72
N ALA A 536 46.83 -3.96 -24.56
CA ALA A 536 47.48 -4.97 -23.75
C ALA A 536 46.44 -5.96 -23.17
N ALA A 537 45.32 -5.44 -22.66
CA ALA A 537 44.24 -6.24 -22.09
C ALA A 537 43.59 -7.21 -23.09
N SER A 538 43.51 -6.87 -24.38
CA SER A 538 42.87 -7.75 -25.37
C SER A 538 43.65 -9.03 -25.67
N HIS A 539 44.96 -9.05 -25.40
CA HIS A 539 45.86 -10.18 -25.69
C HIS A 539 46.51 -10.77 -24.44
N GLY A 540 46.13 -10.31 -23.24
CA GLY A 540 46.77 -10.71 -21.99
C GLY A 540 48.23 -10.25 -21.85
N ILE A 541 48.62 -9.22 -22.61
CA ILE A 541 49.96 -8.60 -22.51
C ILE A 541 50.00 -7.79 -21.21
N THR A 542 51.11 -7.87 -20.49
CA THR A 542 51.30 -7.09 -19.26
C THR A 542 52.32 -5.98 -19.50
N VAL A 543 51.94 -4.74 -19.20
CA VAL A 543 52.84 -3.58 -19.28
C VAL A 543 53.06 -3.02 -17.90
N ARG A 544 54.34 -2.85 -17.51
CA ARG A 544 54.71 -2.26 -16.23
C ARG A 544 55.82 -1.25 -16.39
N LEU A 545 55.69 -0.12 -15.70
CA LEU A 545 56.71 0.92 -15.60
C LEU A 545 57.51 0.72 -14.30
N ARG A 546 58.84 0.83 -14.40
CA ARG A 546 59.76 0.79 -13.25
C ARG A 546 60.81 1.90 -13.37
N PRO A 547 61.40 2.39 -12.26
CA PRO A 547 62.55 3.27 -12.34
C PRO A 547 63.73 2.55 -12.99
N THR A 548 64.47 3.25 -13.85
CA THR A 548 65.69 2.73 -14.47
C THR A 548 66.82 2.72 -13.44
N THR A 549 67.28 1.55 -13.01
CA THR A 549 68.33 1.36 -11.99
C THR A 549 69.68 0.92 -12.55
N THR A 550 69.74 0.62 -13.85
CA THR A 550 70.90 0.03 -14.53
C THR A 550 71.97 1.04 -14.96
N ARG A 551 71.69 2.35 -14.91
CA ARG A 551 72.68 3.42 -15.11
C ARG A 551 72.83 4.22 -13.82
N THR A 552 74.05 4.31 -13.31
CA THR A 552 74.40 4.89 -12.01
C THR A 552 74.21 6.41 -11.88
N ALA A 553 73.77 7.12 -12.92
CA ALA A 553 73.69 8.59 -12.95
C ALA A 553 72.38 9.20 -13.50
N SER A 554 71.33 8.42 -13.81
CA SER A 554 70.11 8.97 -14.45
C SER A 554 68.81 8.44 -13.86
N ALA A 555 67.86 9.35 -13.60
CA ALA A 555 66.52 9.05 -13.10
C ALA A 555 65.54 8.73 -14.26
N GLY A 556 65.77 7.66 -15.04
CA GLY A 556 64.87 7.28 -16.14
C GLY A 556 63.70 6.37 -15.73
N ILE A 557 62.81 6.06 -16.67
CA ILE A 557 61.79 5.01 -16.59
C ILE A 557 62.11 3.89 -17.58
N THR A 558 61.92 2.65 -17.13
CA THR A 558 61.90 1.46 -17.98
C THR A 558 60.46 0.97 -18.09
N ALA A 559 59.95 0.89 -19.32
CA ALA A 559 58.68 0.23 -19.61
C ALA A 559 58.96 -1.22 -20.03
N SER A 560 58.48 -2.17 -19.23
CA SER A 560 58.57 -3.60 -19.49
C SER A 560 57.24 -4.10 -20.05
N VAL A 561 57.26 -4.65 -21.27
CA VAL A 561 56.12 -5.25 -21.98
C VAL A 561 56.34 -6.75 -22.03
N HIS A 562 55.51 -7.52 -21.32
CA HIS A 562 55.52 -8.98 -21.35
C HIS A 562 54.46 -9.47 -22.32
N VAL A 563 54.92 -10.08 -23.43
CA VAL A 563 54.10 -10.76 -24.43
C VAL A 563 54.06 -12.25 -24.06
N PRO A 564 52.88 -12.82 -23.71
CA PRO A 564 52.76 -14.21 -23.27
C PRO A 564 53.28 -15.22 -24.30
N GLY A 565 53.84 -16.34 -23.81
CA GLY A 565 54.37 -17.42 -24.66
C GLY A 565 53.37 -17.99 -25.68
N VAL A 566 52.07 -17.98 -25.37
CA VAL A 566 51.01 -18.43 -26.29
C VAL A 566 50.96 -17.61 -27.57
N LEU A 567 51.42 -16.36 -27.56
CA LEU A 567 51.45 -15.48 -28.74
C LEU A 567 52.75 -15.61 -29.54
N ILE A 568 53.69 -16.45 -29.11
CA ILE A 568 55.01 -16.63 -29.74
C ILE A 568 55.05 -17.97 -30.49
N LEU A 569 55.36 -17.89 -31.78
CA LEU A 569 55.65 -19.00 -32.67
C LEU A 569 57.18 -19.16 -32.75
N VAL A 570 57.69 -20.34 -32.38
CA VAL A 570 59.13 -20.66 -32.45
C VAL A 570 59.44 -21.29 -33.80
N ASP A 571 60.55 -20.89 -34.43
CA ASP A 571 61.09 -21.45 -35.68
C ASP A 571 60.20 -21.34 -36.94
N LEU A 572 59.91 -20.11 -37.39
CA LEU A 572 59.69 -19.85 -38.82
C LEU A 572 60.95 -19.21 -39.43
N PRO A 573 61.44 -19.66 -40.60
CA PRO A 573 62.50 -18.97 -41.31
C PRO A 573 62.05 -17.55 -41.67
N PRO A 574 62.92 -16.53 -41.57
CA PRO A 574 62.58 -15.17 -41.97
C PRO A 574 62.14 -15.15 -43.43
N ARG A 575 60.96 -14.58 -43.71
CA ARG A 575 60.51 -14.38 -45.09
C ARG A 575 61.35 -13.26 -45.70
N ALA A 576 62.19 -13.59 -46.68
CA ALA A 576 62.82 -12.58 -47.50
C ALA A 576 61.73 -11.82 -48.27
N LEU A 577 61.59 -10.51 -48.01
CA LEU A 577 60.88 -9.61 -48.90
C LEU A 577 61.62 -9.61 -50.26
N PRO A 578 60.91 -9.61 -51.40
CA PRO A 578 61.57 -9.46 -52.70
C PRO A 578 62.31 -8.10 -52.73
N PRO A 579 63.57 -8.05 -53.20
CA PRO A 579 64.28 -6.79 -53.31
C PRO A 579 63.63 -5.90 -54.38
N THR A 580 63.34 -4.65 -54.04
CA THR A 580 63.06 -3.59 -55.01
C THR A 580 64.28 -3.46 -55.94
N PRO A 581 64.13 -3.58 -57.28
CA PRO A 581 65.28 -3.50 -58.16
C PRO A 581 65.76 -2.05 -58.29
N ALA A 582 67.04 -1.83 -57.99
CA ALA A 582 67.78 -0.64 -58.43
C ALA A 582 68.08 -0.75 -59.95
N PRO A 583 68.10 0.36 -60.72
CA PRO A 583 68.24 0.31 -62.16
C PRO A 583 69.67 -0.05 -62.56
N ALA A 584 69.84 -1.15 -63.29
CA ALA A 584 71.12 -1.52 -63.91
C ALA A 584 71.09 -1.17 -65.40
N VAL A 585 71.93 -0.22 -65.79
CA VAL A 585 72.29 0.10 -67.17
C VAL A 585 73.39 -0.88 -67.63
N ASN A 586 73.10 -1.75 -68.60
CA ASN A 586 73.92 -1.96 -69.80
C ASN A 586 73.43 -3.12 -70.67
N GLY A 587 73.44 -2.88 -71.99
CA GLY A 587 72.94 -3.79 -73.01
C GLY A 587 73.88 -4.94 -73.40
N SER A 588 73.30 -5.90 -74.12
CA SER A 588 73.93 -6.64 -75.23
C SER A 588 72.85 -7.49 -75.92
N VAL A 589 73.13 -7.78 -77.18
CA VAL A 589 72.23 -8.20 -78.26
C VAL A 589 72.28 -9.74 -78.47
N ASN A 590 71.21 -10.27 -79.08
CA ASN A 590 70.96 -11.66 -79.54
C ASN A 590 70.43 -12.63 -78.47
N GLY A 591 69.27 -13.27 -78.57
CA GLY A 591 68.39 -13.56 -79.71
C GLY A 591 68.15 -15.07 -79.77
N THR A 592 67.01 -15.55 -79.27
CA THR A 592 66.24 -16.68 -79.83
C THR A 592 64.86 -16.73 -79.16
N ALA A 593 63.85 -16.60 -80.01
CA ALA A 593 62.45 -16.54 -79.65
C ALA A 593 61.88 -17.91 -79.28
N ARG A 594 61.01 -17.94 -78.25
CA ARG A 594 59.94 -18.94 -78.13
C ARG A 594 58.62 -18.19 -77.94
N HIS A 595 57.68 -18.55 -78.80
CA HIS A 595 56.32 -18.03 -78.87
C HIS A 595 55.52 -18.37 -77.61
N GLU A 596 54.82 -17.36 -77.10
CA GLU A 596 53.63 -17.48 -76.25
C GLU A 596 52.45 -16.91 -77.06
N PRO A 597 51.25 -17.53 -77.05
CA PRO A 597 50.14 -17.09 -77.89
C PRO A 597 49.46 -15.84 -77.31
N GLU A 598 49.37 -14.81 -78.15
CA GLU A 598 48.68 -13.54 -77.91
C GLU A 598 47.16 -13.70 -78.15
N PRO A 599 46.27 -13.24 -77.24
CA PRO A 599 44.87 -13.04 -77.58
C PRO A 599 44.69 -11.69 -78.29
N ARG A 600 44.17 -11.76 -79.51
CA ARG A 600 43.80 -10.65 -80.40
C ARG A 600 42.80 -9.67 -79.74
N TRP A 601 43.14 -8.38 -79.72
CA TRP A 601 42.15 -7.31 -79.64
C TRP A 601 41.51 -7.05 -81.01
N PRO A 602 40.18 -6.94 -81.14
CA PRO A 602 39.53 -6.42 -82.33
C PRO A 602 39.71 -4.90 -82.44
N ALA A 603 39.75 -4.44 -83.70
CA ALA A 603 39.99 -3.08 -84.12
C ALA A 603 38.89 -2.08 -83.71
N GLU A 604 39.34 -0.83 -83.65
CA GLU A 604 38.68 0.43 -83.34
C GLU A 604 37.59 0.80 -84.37
N GLU A 605 36.41 1.20 -83.88
CA GLU A 605 35.30 1.81 -84.63
C GLU A 605 35.07 3.24 -84.08
N PRO A 606 34.69 4.26 -84.90
CA PRO A 606 34.76 5.68 -84.54
C PRO A 606 33.59 6.15 -83.63
N PRO A 607 33.69 7.33 -82.98
CA PRO A 607 32.96 7.61 -81.75
C PRO A 607 31.53 8.13 -82.00
N PRO A 608 30.55 7.73 -81.17
CA PRO A 608 29.34 8.50 -80.98
C PRO A 608 29.42 9.34 -79.70
N VAL A 609 29.31 10.66 -79.91
CA VAL A 609 28.68 11.71 -79.08
C VAL A 609 28.67 11.53 -77.56
N ALA A 610 29.41 12.43 -76.90
CA ALA A 610 29.49 12.75 -75.47
C ALA A 610 28.34 12.28 -74.55
N ASP A 611 28.65 11.28 -73.72
CA ASP A 611 27.97 10.98 -72.46
C ASP A 611 28.57 11.81 -71.30
N PRO A 612 27.79 12.12 -70.25
CA PRO A 612 28.26 12.83 -69.05
C PRO A 612 29.31 12.03 -68.26
N PRO A 613 30.16 12.70 -67.44
CA PRO A 613 31.33 12.10 -66.80
C PRO A 613 30.99 10.91 -65.88
N THR A 614 31.89 9.92 -65.87
CA THR A 614 31.80 8.64 -65.17
C THR A 614 31.92 8.76 -63.62
N PRO A 615 31.36 7.79 -62.85
CA PRO A 615 31.04 7.92 -61.42
C PRO A 615 32.22 7.83 -60.43
N ILE A 616 33.48 8.00 -60.87
CA ILE A 616 34.64 7.94 -59.97
C ILE A 616 34.91 9.26 -59.26
N PHE A 617 34.61 10.40 -59.88
CA PHE A 617 34.81 11.72 -59.26
C PHE A 617 33.65 12.17 -58.35
N ASP A 618 32.50 11.48 -58.39
CA ASP A 618 31.35 11.75 -57.51
C ASP A 618 31.41 10.97 -56.18
N GLN A 619 32.33 9.99 -56.04
CA GLN A 619 32.49 9.21 -54.81
C GLN A 619 33.48 9.82 -53.79
N MET A 620 34.16 10.92 -54.12
CA MET A 620 35.07 11.63 -53.19
C MET A 620 34.43 12.83 -52.47
N LEU A 621 33.20 13.23 -52.82
CA LEU A 621 32.45 14.25 -52.08
C LEU A 621 31.51 13.56 -51.07
N SER A 622 31.83 13.75 -49.78
CA SER A 622 31.09 13.19 -48.66
C SER A 622 29.59 13.45 -48.74
N HIS A 623 28.84 12.44 -48.30
CA HIS A 623 27.39 12.37 -48.07
C HIS A 623 26.91 13.30 -46.93
N TRP A 624 27.66 14.38 -46.67
CA TRP A 624 27.44 15.37 -45.62
C TRP A 624 26.93 16.71 -46.18
N PHE A 625 26.95 16.92 -47.51
CA PHE A 625 26.47 18.16 -48.16
C PHE A 625 25.17 18.00 -48.98
N ALA A 626 24.59 16.80 -49.04
CA ALA A 626 23.25 16.63 -49.60
C ALA A 626 22.23 16.69 -48.47
N GLU A 627 21.30 17.64 -48.54
CA GLU A 627 20.14 17.70 -47.67
C GLU A 627 19.33 16.41 -47.86
N SER A 628 19.42 15.54 -46.85
CA SER A 628 18.83 14.21 -46.89
C SER A 628 17.32 14.31 -46.98
N THR A 629 16.75 13.97 -48.14
CA THR A 629 15.41 13.37 -48.16
C THR A 629 15.55 11.96 -47.55
N PRO A 630 14.70 11.52 -46.61
CA PRO A 630 14.96 10.27 -45.89
C PRO A 630 14.90 9.09 -46.88
N ALA A 631 16.04 8.45 -47.10
CA ALA A 631 16.08 7.14 -47.74
C ALA A 631 15.65 6.08 -46.73
N THR A 632 14.64 5.30 -47.10
CA THR A 632 14.06 4.21 -46.31
C THR A 632 15.16 3.22 -45.86
N PRO A 633 15.33 2.94 -44.56
CA PRO A 633 16.28 1.94 -44.11
C PRO A 633 15.84 0.55 -44.59
N GLY A 634 16.78 -0.25 -45.08
CA GLY A 634 16.60 -1.69 -45.22
C GLY A 634 16.14 -2.27 -43.88
N ALA A 635 14.93 -2.81 -43.85
CA ALA A 635 14.23 -3.15 -42.64
C ALA A 635 14.92 -4.28 -41.87
N TRP A 636 15.41 -3.96 -40.67
CA TRP A 636 15.67 -4.98 -39.66
C TRP A 636 14.34 -5.59 -39.25
N ALA A 637 14.09 -6.85 -39.64
CA ALA A 637 12.90 -7.58 -39.27
C ALA A 637 13.13 -8.30 -37.93
N THR A 638 12.42 -7.86 -36.89
CA THR A 638 12.40 -8.58 -35.61
C THR A 638 11.23 -9.56 -35.55
N PRO A 639 11.24 -10.57 -34.66
CA PRO A 639 10.06 -11.43 -34.44
C PRO A 639 8.79 -10.64 -34.08
N ALA A 640 8.93 -9.45 -33.49
CA ALA A 640 7.81 -8.55 -33.21
C ALA A 640 7.25 -7.90 -34.48
N ASP A 641 8.07 -7.67 -35.52
CA ASP A 641 7.61 -7.15 -36.81
C ASP A 641 6.81 -8.19 -37.60
N GLN A 642 7.11 -9.50 -37.44
CA GLN A 642 6.29 -10.57 -38.00
C GLN A 642 4.91 -10.65 -37.34
N VAL A 643 4.84 -10.45 -36.01
CA VAL A 643 3.56 -10.40 -35.28
C VAL A 643 2.76 -9.16 -35.68
N ARG A 644 3.43 -8.02 -35.84
CA ARG A 644 2.79 -6.78 -36.31
C ARG A 644 2.29 -6.89 -37.75
N GLN A 645 3.07 -7.46 -38.67
CA GLN A 645 2.65 -7.72 -40.04
C GLN A 645 1.52 -8.76 -40.12
N ALA A 646 1.54 -9.80 -39.28
CA ALA A 646 0.44 -10.77 -39.20
C ALA A 646 -0.85 -10.14 -38.61
N ALA A 647 -0.72 -9.21 -37.67
CA ALA A 647 -1.85 -8.44 -37.13
C ALA A 647 -2.40 -7.44 -38.16
N GLU A 648 -1.52 -6.74 -38.89
CA GLU A 648 -1.90 -5.83 -39.99
C GLU A 648 -2.56 -6.60 -41.15
N ALA A 649 -2.09 -7.81 -41.48
CA ALA A 649 -2.71 -8.68 -42.47
C ALA A 649 -4.08 -9.24 -42.02
N ALA A 650 -4.27 -9.51 -40.73
CA ALA A 650 -5.56 -9.91 -40.15
C ALA A 650 -6.57 -8.75 -40.07
N VAL A 651 -6.11 -7.50 -40.06
CA VAL A 651 -6.95 -6.31 -40.17
C VAL A 651 -7.29 -6.02 -41.65
N GLY A 652 -6.43 -6.39 -42.60
CA GLY A 652 -6.68 -6.24 -44.03
C GLY A 652 -7.79 -7.13 -44.61
N THR A 653 -8.24 -8.17 -43.90
CA THR A 653 -9.32 -9.07 -44.31
C THR A 653 -10.72 -8.60 -43.89
N LEU A 654 -10.90 -7.31 -43.56
CA LEU A 654 -12.17 -6.74 -43.07
C LEU A 654 -13.24 -6.49 -44.14
N ASP A 655 -13.00 -6.86 -45.41
CA ASP A 655 -13.98 -6.61 -46.49
C ASP A 655 -15.13 -7.63 -46.57
N ASP A 656 -15.08 -8.73 -45.81
CA ASP A 656 -16.14 -9.76 -45.76
C ASP A 656 -16.84 -9.80 -44.37
N ALA A 657 -17.42 -8.68 -43.94
CA ALA A 657 -18.27 -8.67 -42.75
C ALA A 657 -19.70 -9.13 -43.11
N GLU A 658 -20.15 -10.28 -42.58
CA GLU A 658 -21.57 -10.64 -42.63
C GLU A 658 -22.38 -9.68 -41.73
N PHE A 659 -23.44 -9.10 -42.27
CA PHE A 659 -24.33 -8.18 -41.56
C PHE A 659 -25.58 -8.94 -41.08
N THR A 660 -26.09 -8.56 -39.90
CA THR A 660 -27.40 -9.04 -39.44
C THR A 660 -28.52 -8.40 -40.27
N ASP A 661 -29.74 -8.96 -40.25
CA ASP A 661 -30.93 -8.38 -40.92
C ASP A 661 -31.24 -6.92 -40.52
N SER A 662 -30.61 -6.42 -39.46
CA SER A 662 -30.72 -5.03 -38.97
C SER A 662 -29.64 -4.09 -39.53
N GLY A 663 -28.78 -4.57 -40.45
CA GLY A 663 -27.70 -3.79 -41.07
C GLY A 663 -26.49 -3.53 -40.16
N LEU A 664 -26.34 -4.29 -39.06
CA LEU A 664 -25.21 -4.17 -38.14
C LEU A 664 -24.21 -5.32 -38.37
N PRO A 665 -22.90 -5.06 -38.34
CA PRO A 665 -21.89 -6.10 -38.58
C PRO A 665 -21.95 -7.17 -37.48
N ALA A 666 -22.12 -8.44 -37.89
CA ALA A 666 -22.16 -9.57 -36.99
C ALA A 666 -20.75 -9.91 -36.48
N ARG A 667 -20.58 -10.09 -35.17
CA ARG A 667 -19.29 -10.41 -34.55
C ARG A 667 -19.17 -11.91 -34.32
N THR A 668 -18.19 -12.56 -34.94
CA THR A 668 -17.79 -13.94 -34.67
C THR A 668 -16.72 -13.99 -33.56
N PRO A 669 -16.99 -14.66 -32.43
CA PRO A 669 -16.02 -14.77 -31.34
C PRO A 669 -14.76 -15.52 -31.78
N GLY A 670 -13.58 -14.94 -31.55
CA GLY A 670 -12.28 -15.56 -31.85
C GLY A 670 -11.73 -15.30 -33.26
N ALA A 671 -12.48 -14.64 -34.14
CA ALA A 671 -12.06 -14.36 -35.53
C ALA A 671 -10.88 -13.37 -35.66
N GLN A 672 -10.53 -12.65 -34.58
CA GLN A 672 -9.48 -11.61 -34.54
C GLN A 672 -8.22 -12.05 -33.78
N LEU A 673 -8.04 -13.35 -33.57
CA LEU A 673 -6.85 -13.89 -32.90
C LEU A 673 -5.72 -14.09 -33.91
N ALA A 674 -4.54 -13.51 -33.61
CA ALA A 674 -3.35 -13.73 -34.42
C ALA A 674 -2.94 -15.22 -34.40
N PRO A 675 -2.51 -15.81 -35.54
CA PRO A 675 -2.06 -17.20 -35.60
C PRO A 675 -0.95 -17.46 -34.58
N GLY A 676 -1.15 -18.43 -33.69
CA GLY A 676 -0.18 -18.79 -32.62
C GLY A 676 -0.43 -18.14 -31.26
N SER A 677 -1.47 -17.30 -31.10
CA SER A 677 -1.95 -16.88 -29.79
C SER A 677 -2.72 -18.01 -29.08
N VAL A 678 -2.75 -17.95 -27.74
CA VAL A 678 -3.23 -18.97 -26.79
C VAL A 678 -4.42 -19.80 -27.33
N THR A 679 -4.25 -21.13 -27.43
CA THR A 679 -5.32 -22.05 -27.82
C THR A 679 -6.52 -21.91 -26.87
N PRO A 680 -7.77 -21.79 -27.38
CA PRO A 680 -8.95 -21.76 -26.52
C PRO A 680 -9.01 -23.06 -25.71
N ARG A 681 -8.99 -22.93 -24.39
CA ARG A 681 -9.19 -24.07 -23.49
C ARG A 681 -10.61 -24.59 -23.68
N ALA A 682 -10.76 -25.88 -24.00
CA ALA A 682 -12.05 -26.53 -24.10
C ALA A 682 -12.88 -26.31 -22.82
N PRO A 683 -14.21 -26.13 -22.92
CA PRO A 683 -15.03 -25.77 -21.77
C PRO A 683 -15.03 -26.90 -20.74
N GLN A 684 -14.32 -26.65 -19.64
CA GLN A 684 -14.35 -27.49 -18.45
C GLN A 684 -15.65 -27.16 -17.70
N GLN A 685 -16.39 -28.19 -17.30
CA GLN A 685 -17.69 -28.09 -16.61
C GLN A 685 -17.69 -27.01 -15.52
N ALA A 686 -18.72 -26.18 -15.55
CA ALA A 686 -18.87 -24.99 -14.72
C ALA A 686 -18.84 -25.31 -13.21
N ASP A 687 -17.97 -24.58 -12.51
CA ASP A 687 -17.99 -24.37 -11.08
C ASP A 687 -19.30 -23.63 -10.68
N PRO A 688 -20.06 -24.09 -9.67
CA PRO A 688 -21.36 -23.50 -9.29
C PRO A 688 -21.27 -22.08 -8.72
N SER A 689 -20.08 -21.49 -8.63
CA SER A 689 -19.85 -20.12 -8.14
C SER A 689 -19.88 -19.03 -9.23
N PHE A 690 -20.05 -19.37 -10.51
CA PHE A 690 -20.13 -18.37 -11.58
C PHE A 690 -21.45 -17.59 -11.53
N ARG A 691 -21.39 -16.35 -11.02
CA ARG A 691 -22.55 -15.44 -10.99
C ARG A 691 -22.89 -14.99 -12.40
N ASP A 692 -24.07 -15.38 -12.86
CA ASP A 692 -24.66 -14.98 -14.14
C ASP A 692 -24.66 -13.44 -14.31
N PRO A 693 -23.96 -12.90 -15.33
CA PRO A 693 -23.94 -11.47 -15.64
C PRO A 693 -25.34 -10.88 -15.88
N ALA A 694 -26.29 -11.66 -16.39
CA ALA A 694 -27.66 -11.24 -16.60
C ALA A 694 -28.42 -11.10 -15.27
N ALA A 695 -28.17 -12.00 -14.31
CA ALA A 695 -28.71 -11.89 -12.94
C ALA A 695 -28.18 -10.65 -12.20
N VAL A 696 -26.89 -10.31 -12.36
CA VAL A 696 -26.31 -9.08 -11.77
C VAL A 696 -26.92 -7.83 -12.39
N ARG A 697 -27.07 -7.80 -13.73
CA ARG A 697 -27.73 -6.69 -14.44
C ARG A 697 -29.18 -6.52 -14.00
N ASN A 698 -29.93 -7.62 -13.86
CA ASN A 698 -31.32 -7.58 -13.42
C ASN A 698 -31.49 -7.12 -11.97
N ASN A 699 -30.52 -7.38 -11.08
CA ASN A 699 -30.53 -6.84 -9.73
C ASN A 699 -30.23 -5.34 -9.71
N LEU A 700 -29.24 -4.89 -10.50
CA LEU A 700 -28.91 -3.47 -10.58
C LEU A 700 -30.06 -2.65 -11.18
N SER A 701 -30.71 -3.16 -12.22
CA SER A 701 -31.89 -2.54 -12.84
C SER A 701 -33.07 -2.43 -11.87
N ARG A 702 -33.32 -3.47 -11.06
CA ARG A 702 -34.36 -3.44 -10.00
C ARG A 702 -34.04 -2.45 -8.89
N HIS A 703 -32.76 -2.31 -8.52
CA HIS A 703 -32.33 -1.35 -7.51
C HIS A 703 -32.50 0.10 -8.00
N TYR A 704 -32.12 0.39 -9.25
CA TYR A 704 -32.28 1.72 -9.84
C TYR A 704 -33.74 2.11 -10.06
N SER A 705 -34.61 1.18 -10.48
CA SER A 705 -36.04 1.45 -10.62
C SER A 705 -36.73 1.68 -9.27
N GLY A 706 -36.33 0.94 -8.23
CA GLY A 706 -36.79 1.15 -6.85
C GLY A 706 -36.40 2.53 -6.30
N MET A 707 -35.16 2.97 -6.50
CA MET A 707 -34.70 4.31 -6.08
C MET A 707 -35.42 5.45 -6.83
N ARG A 708 -35.72 5.26 -8.12
CA ARG A 708 -36.51 6.24 -8.90
C ARG A 708 -37.95 6.32 -8.41
N ALA A 709 -38.59 5.18 -8.14
CA ALA A 709 -39.95 5.15 -7.59
C ALA A 709 -40.04 5.81 -6.19
N ALA A 710 -39.02 5.60 -5.34
CA ALA A 710 -38.94 6.25 -4.03
C ALA A 710 -38.79 7.78 -4.14
N ARG A 711 -37.99 8.28 -5.09
CA ARG A 711 -37.85 9.73 -5.34
C ARG A 711 -39.13 10.36 -5.88
N HIS A 712 -39.92 9.65 -6.67
CA HIS A 712 -41.22 10.13 -7.14
C HIS A 712 -42.30 10.12 -6.04
N ARG A 713 -42.22 9.24 -5.03
CA ARG A 713 -43.11 9.30 -3.86
C ARG A 713 -42.79 10.45 -2.90
N VAL A 714 -41.51 10.79 -2.73
CA VAL A 714 -41.09 11.90 -1.84
C VAL A 714 -41.36 13.27 -2.46
N ALA A 715 -41.55 13.36 -3.79
CA ALA A 715 -41.87 14.61 -4.50
C ALA A 715 -43.39 14.82 -4.75
N GLY A 716 -44.26 13.99 -4.16
CA GLY A 716 -45.68 13.92 -4.51
C GLY A 716 -46.68 13.99 -3.34
N GLU A 717 -46.33 14.61 -2.21
CA GLU A 717 -47.30 14.98 -1.17
C GLU A 717 -47.73 16.45 -1.37
N PRO A 718 -48.99 16.73 -1.77
CA PRO A 718 -49.51 18.09 -1.82
C PRO A 718 -50.00 18.53 -0.43
N GLU A 719 -49.59 19.74 -0.02
CA GLU A 719 -50.19 20.51 1.06
C GLU A 719 -51.69 20.73 0.78
N ALA A 720 -52.54 19.99 1.47
CA ALA A 720 -53.97 20.28 1.56
C ALA A 720 -54.45 19.91 2.97
N GLU A 721 -54.26 20.83 3.92
CA GLU A 721 -55.20 21.12 5.03
C GLU A 721 -54.59 22.17 5.98
N ARG A 722 -54.81 23.44 5.65
CA ARG A 722 -54.96 24.52 6.64
C ARG A 722 -55.98 25.54 6.13
N ARG A 723 -57.26 25.27 6.41
CA ARG A 723 -58.26 26.27 6.75
C ARG A 723 -59.17 25.72 7.82
#